data_AF-A0A507BNB4-F1
#
_entry.id   AF-A0A507BNB4-F1
#
_cell.length_a   1.000
_cell.length_b   1.000
_cell.length_c   1.000
_cell.angle_alpha   90.00
_cell.angle_beta   90.00
_cell.angle_gamma   90.00
#
_symmetry.space_group_name_H-M   'P 1'
#
loop_
_entity.id
_entity.type
_entity.pdbx_description
1 polymer ?
#
loop_
_entity_poly.entity_id
_entity_poly.type
_entity_poly.pdbx_seq_one_letter_code
_entity_poly.pdbx_strand_id
1 'polypeptide(L)'
;MQHLFDCYGEFDIEVPCVVSTVSCCRQTDFFGHGYEYADFLEFPAMHGWKLDEENYSLRLLTLEERRAYEESRQHGPKALEVVPIKSRDAFIQAWLFFALISCIVKKDGHPLLKFSDLTRSFQQGPRTRNMNGLIDTANLQTELDEWHRSERVNRSTAKLRLVQADLILELARQVVRTNLAKGAPHDFKVDSVISISIMILGETLSAVKKKITESVRAAVRGWHAEDQEGWGPPEYVFSRMEEKRFCPHARKVLSIQMGTNATLLLAALKHHAGAKDHGDLCNMDGCQYLHQQPWAKNTQLATADSRYIPQCHPEDGGNFATRCQTGQCCKVGPDMDRIYDILRIVKRSGGDEGFEFPLFRIKESDGALSIQIHTWRKSGNKLPFATISHVWSQGLGNKEENTVHECQLRFIRKLLEAVGVPSDSTTLSAPFWLDTFAIPVRCKTLQGRANGSRGEANATISPDDFNELKQLSIRQIYDVFEASTHAIVIDKDLCQQRVMGKPIEASMKLLTSTWMRRLWTLQEAFLSKTICISFESRLDIHRTSDNPNEIPHPGWDFDILLQQLNGNHDEEKTLQAAMAGILRQQLLENLMGKERQSRNLADVSVPQKGSTLIASAWRSVRWRTTSRLEDETLALATLLHLSYRDTTISQAGGVVQGLDKPDAAKQRDGMMRDFWTLIDRRYKGSIPAGMIFLPLDRLTFPGFGWSPRSWMSSTTDIEPESYPYPLSQMKYPTELLPEGLVVRYPGIILHCTRPETFLAQKEEGFTFDFPVDRGFNEWYTVGKHFERVEPDATEITEAKQTLWFAIILSRPQPRERPDEIGLLVEVYNVARRQNEGESQDHEIYFCRIIDRFHIRRSRPNFFNGLTDDRLIGELTSVDQHWCVDDYKPCRDRIRAEEDEKSRNAQALKRAAKLASRKGDDKSILARGMQGILSLTGQAPLAIPASPRLAEMSGGGGKGKELAVPVRRETSSSTGPAGPSSVHEENTPFGKMARSLTGTVTGQFNRIATLAKGH
;
A
#
# COMPACT_ATOMS: atom_id res chain seq x y z
N MET A 1 14.13 -24.02 -14.96
CA MET A 1 14.08 -23.99 -13.48
C MET A 1 12.81 -24.68 -12.99
N GLN A 2 12.86 -26.00 -12.80
CA GLN A 2 11.71 -26.86 -12.53
C GLN A 2 10.91 -26.47 -11.27
N HIS A 3 11.57 -26.06 -10.19
CA HIS A 3 10.91 -25.73 -8.91
C HIS A 3 9.80 -24.66 -9.01
N LEU A 4 9.93 -23.72 -9.97
CA LEU A 4 8.91 -22.73 -10.27
C LEU A 4 7.67 -23.35 -10.91
N PHE A 5 7.84 -24.28 -11.86
CA PHE A 5 6.74 -25.02 -12.47
C PHE A 5 5.97 -25.84 -11.41
N ASP A 6 6.73 -26.49 -10.52
CA ASP A 6 6.18 -27.32 -9.45
C ASP A 6 5.34 -26.49 -8.45
N CYS A 7 5.78 -25.28 -8.11
CA CYS A 7 5.02 -24.37 -7.25
C CYS A 7 3.85 -23.69 -7.98
N TYR A 8 4.08 -23.11 -9.16
CA TYR A 8 3.22 -22.09 -9.76
C TYR A 8 2.45 -22.50 -11.03
N GLY A 9 2.73 -23.64 -11.65
CA GLY A 9 2.09 -24.06 -12.91
C GLY A 9 2.99 -23.83 -14.13
N GLU A 10 2.59 -22.98 -15.08
CA GLU A 10 3.21 -22.80 -16.42
C GLU A 10 4.58 -22.04 -16.40
N PHE A 11 5.43 -22.38 -15.43
CA PHE A 11 6.49 -21.52 -14.91
C PHE A 11 7.92 -22.03 -15.12
N ASP A 12 8.27 -22.42 -16.35
CA ASP A 12 9.68 -22.64 -16.68
C ASP A 12 10.40 -21.38 -17.22
N ILE A 13 11.72 -21.35 -16.98
CA ILE A 13 12.77 -20.57 -17.64
C ILE A 13 13.93 -21.54 -17.86
N GLU A 14 14.34 -21.73 -19.11
CA GLU A 14 15.60 -22.41 -19.41
C GLU A 14 16.78 -21.47 -19.16
N VAL A 15 17.66 -21.85 -18.23
CA VAL A 15 18.86 -21.07 -17.85
C VAL A 15 20.08 -21.88 -18.28
N PRO A 16 21.00 -21.32 -19.10
CA PRO A 16 22.22 -22.02 -19.48
C PRO A 16 23.13 -22.22 -18.27
N CYS A 17 23.69 -23.42 -18.13
CA CYS A 17 24.84 -23.58 -17.24
C CYS A 17 26.09 -23.14 -18.01
N VAL A 18 26.76 -22.10 -17.52
CA VAL A 18 27.99 -21.54 -18.12
C VAL A 18 29.24 -21.91 -17.31
N VAL A 19 29.06 -22.36 -16.07
CA VAL A 19 30.10 -22.98 -15.25
C VAL A 19 30.46 -24.34 -15.85
N SER A 20 31.73 -24.59 -16.11
CA SER A 20 32.22 -25.94 -16.44
C SER A 20 32.75 -26.64 -15.18
N THR A 21 32.63 -27.96 -15.12
CA THR A 21 33.23 -28.79 -14.06
C THR A 21 34.76 -28.65 -13.99
N VAL A 22 35.40 -28.22 -15.08
CA VAL A 22 36.85 -27.96 -15.16
C VAL A 22 37.22 -26.57 -14.61
N SER A 23 36.32 -25.58 -14.69
CA SER A 23 36.56 -24.22 -14.20
C SER A 23 36.39 -24.06 -12.68
N CYS A 24 35.74 -25.00 -12.00
CA CYS A 24 35.83 -25.18 -10.54
C CYS A 24 37.05 -26.02 -10.12
N CYS A 25 38.00 -26.20 -11.05
CA CYS A 25 39.29 -26.86 -10.90
C CYS A 25 39.28 -28.38 -10.64
N ARG A 26 40.46 -28.99 -10.62
CA ARG A 26 40.70 -30.45 -10.66
C ARG A 26 40.44 -31.20 -9.34
N GLN A 27 39.60 -30.66 -8.47
CA GLN A 27 39.21 -31.31 -7.22
C GLN A 27 37.74 -31.76 -7.32
N THR A 28 37.50 -33.03 -7.03
CA THR A 28 36.16 -33.64 -6.85
C THR A 28 35.36 -33.06 -5.67
N ASP A 29 35.95 -32.09 -4.99
CA ASP A 29 35.68 -31.71 -3.60
C ASP A 29 35.21 -30.25 -3.47
N PHE A 30 35.26 -29.45 -4.55
CA PHE A 30 34.81 -28.04 -4.58
C PHE A 30 33.31 -27.87 -4.29
N PHE A 31 32.53 -28.96 -4.33
CA PHE A 31 31.14 -29.03 -3.87
C PHE A 31 30.92 -30.17 -2.85
N GLY A 32 32.00 -30.67 -2.22
CA GLY A 32 31.98 -31.79 -1.27
C GLY A 32 32.30 -31.39 0.18
N HIS A 33 33.23 -30.44 0.37
CA HIS A 33 33.52 -29.87 1.69
C HIS A 33 32.51 -28.78 2.05
N GLY A 34 32.22 -28.62 3.35
CA GLY A 34 31.32 -27.59 3.84
C GLY A 34 31.95 -26.20 3.77
N TYR A 35 31.52 -25.38 2.81
CA TYR A 35 31.93 -23.97 2.71
C TYR A 35 31.41 -23.19 3.93
N GLU A 36 32.29 -22.50 4.66
CA GLU A 36 31.88 -21.62 5.75
C GLU A 36 31.59 -20.19 5.24
N TYR A 37 31.12 -19.34 6.15
CA TYR A 37 30.89 -17.91 5.89
C TYR A 37 32.14 -17.22 5.32
N ALA A 38 33.32 -17.59 5.81
CA ALA A 38 34.60 -17.09 5.32
C ALA A 38 34.89 -17.52 3.87
N ASP A 39 34.68 -18.79 3.51
CA ASP A 39 34.93 -19.27 2.15
C ASP A 39 33.98 -18.59 1.12
N PHE A 40 32.77 -18.17 1.54
CA PHE A 40 31.84 -17.38 0.70
C PHE A 40 32.27 -15.91 0.54
N LEU A 41 32.80 -15.28 1.60
CA LEU A 41 33.37 -13.93 1.57
C LEU A 41 34.64 -13.84 0.72
N GLU A 42 35.51 -14.84 0.81
CA GLU A 42 36.76 -14.92 0.06
C GLU A 42 36.55 -15.30 -1.42
N PHE A 43 35.38 -15.81 -1.79
CA PHE A 43 35.10 -16.36 -3.12
C PHE A 43 35.43 -15.39 -4.28
N PRO A 44 35.11 -14.08 -4.23
CA PRO A 44 35.54 -13.15 -5.27
C PRO A 44 37.06 -13.12 -5.45
N ALA A 45 37.80 -12.96 -4.35
CA ALA A 45 39.25 -12.82 -4.37
C ALA A 45 39.94 -14.09 -4.88
N MET A 46 39.48 -15.28 -4.45
CA MET A 46 39.97 -16.57 -4.92
C MET A 46 39.83 -16.77 -6.44
N HIS A 47 38.90 -16.06 -7.09
CA HIS A 47 38.63 -16.16 -8.52
C HIS A 47 39.00 -14.90 -9.33
N GLY A 48 39.75 -13.97 -8.75
CA GLY A 48 40.30 -12.79 -9.45
C GLY A 48 39.48 -11.50 -9.37
N TRP A 49 38.46 -11.45 -8.51
CA TRP A 49 37.53 -10.33 -8.36
C TRP A 49 37.67 -9.63 -7.01
N LYS A 50 37.57 -8.30 -7.01
CA LYS A 50 37.43 -7.50 -5.80
C LYS A 50 35.96 -7.13 -5.61
N LEU A 51 35.44 -7.43 -4.42
CA LEU A 51 34.24 -6.80 -3.91
C LEU A 51 34.65 -5.52 -3.15
N ASP A 52 33.95 -4.44 -3.42
CA ASP A 52 34.08 -3.20 -2.66
C ASP A 52 33.26 -3.29 -1.36
N GLU A 53 33.90 -3.15 -0.20
CA GLU A 53 33.23 -3.23 1.12
C GLU A 53 32.30 -2.03 1.39
N GLU A 54 32.51 -0.89 0.74
CA GLU A 54 31.73 0.33 0.95
C GLU A 54 30.53 0.46 0.00
N ASN A 55 30.56 -0.11 -1.21
CA ASN A 55 29.46 0.02 -2.18
C ASN A 55 28.98 -1.30 -2.83
N TYR A 56 29.59 -2.44 -2.48
CA TYR A 56 29.30 -3.76 -3.03
C TYR A 56 29.48 -3.91 -4.55
N SER A 57 30.16 -2.98 -5.23
CA SER A 57 30.49 -3.13 -6.64
C SER A 57 31.56 -4.21 -6.86
N LEU A 58 31.53 -4.83 -8.03
CA LEU A 58 32.47 -5.87 -8.45
C LEU A 58 33.39 -5.36 -9.55
N ARG A 59 34.70 -5.45 -9.31
CA ARG A 59 35.73 -5.25 -10.35
C ARG A 59 36.75 -6.36 -10.35
N LEU A 60 37.58 -6.45 -11.40
CA LEU A 60 38.74 -7.32 -11.38
C LEU A 60 39.79 -6.81 -10.37
N LEU A 61 40.53 -7.72 -9.76
CA LEU A 61 41.75 -7.38 -9.01
C LEU A 61 42.83 -6.88 -9.97
N THR A 62 43.64 -5.90 -9.54
CA THR A 62 44.88 -5.55 -10.25
C THR A 62 45.91 -6.67 -10.12
N LEU A 63 46.96 -6.65 -10.95
CA LEU A 63 48.08 -7.58 -10.83
C LEU A 63 48.82 -7.46 -9.48
N GLU A 64 48.77 -6.29 -8.86
CA GLU A 64 49.39 -6.02 -7.56
C GLU A 64 48.50 -6.52 -6.41
N GLU A 65 47.20 -6.22 -6.44
CA GLU A 65 46.22 -6.74 -5.48
C GLU A 65 46.18 -8.28 -5.51
N ARG A 66 46.27 -8.89 -6.70
CA ARG A 66 46.35 -10.34 -6.86
C ARG A 66 47.62 -10.93 -6.24
N ARG A 67 48.80 -10.32 -6.47
CA ARG A 67 50.07 -10.78 -5.88
C ARG A 67 50.04 -10.68 -4.36
N ALA A 68 49.61 -9.54 -3.82
CA ALA A 68 49.48 -9.35 -2.38
C ALA A 68 48.53 -10.38 -1.74
N TYR A 69 47.44 -10.74 -2.42
CA TYR A 69 46.54 -11.81 -1.99
C TYR A 69 47.22 -13.19 -2.01
N GLU A 70 47.88 -13.55 -3.11
CA GLU A 70 48.63 -14.82 -3.25
C GLU A 70 49.75 -14.94 -2.20
N GLU A 71 50.53 -13.88 -1.96
CA GLU A 71 51.59 -13.79 -0.95
C GLU A 71 51.03 -13.92 0.48
N SER A 72 49.86 -13.35 0.75
CA SER A 72 49.19 -13.44 2.06
C SER A 72 48.75 -14.89 2.39
N ARG A 73 48.36 -15.68 1.38
CA ARG A 73 47.95 -17.08 1.58
C ARG A 73 49.12 -18.06 1.64
N GLN A 74 50.31 -17.72 1.13
CA GLN A 74 51.51 -18.58 1.25
C GLN A 74 51.92 -18.88 2.70
N HIS A 75 51.49 -18.04 3.66
CA HIS A 75 51.79 -18.18 5.08
C HIS A 75 50.59 -18.70 5.91
N GLY A 76 49.48 -19.05 5.27
CA GLY A 76 48.24 -19.52 5.92
C GLY A 76 48.04 -21.04 5.88
N PRO A 77 47.16 -21.59 6.74
CA PRO A 77 46.93 -23.05 6.85
C PRO A 77 46.16 -23.68 5.66
N LYS A 78 45.68 -22.88 4.69
CA LYS A 78 45.14 -23.33 3.40
C LYS A 78 45.87 -22.59 2.26
N ALA A 79 46.93 -23.19 1.71
CA ALA A 79 47.59 -22.69 0.50
C ALA A 79 46.74 -23.03 -0.74
N LEU A 80 45.81 -22.14 -1.09
CA LEU A 80 44.93 -22.27 -2.25
C LEU A 80 45.45 -21.45 -3.43
N GLU A 81 45.57 -22.08 -4.60
CA GLU A 81 45.92 -21.41 -5.86
C GLU A 81 44.74 -20.57 -6.37
N VAL A 82 44.98 -19.33 -6.81
CA VAL A 82 43.94 -18.44 -7.35
C VAL A 82 43.55 -18.91 -8.76
N VAL A 83 42.32 -19.41 -8.91
CA VAL A 83 41.75 -19.95 -10.17
C VAL A 83 40.88 -18.87 -10.84
N PRO A 84 41.41 -18.04 -11.76
CA PRO A 84 40.67 -16.88 -12.27
C PRO A 84 39.52 -17.27 -13.20
N ILE A 85 38.27 -17.06 -12.76
CA ILE A 85 37.09 -17.23 -13.62
C ILE A 85 36.92 -15.96 -14.46
N LYS A 86 37.43 -16.02 -15.69
CA LYS A 86 37.49 -14.87 -16.63
C LYS A 86 36.11 -14.44 -17.19
N SER A 87 35.12 -15.34 -17.21
CA SER A 87 33.76 -14.99 -17.64
C SER A 87 32.96 -14.48 -16.45
N ARG A 88 32.36 -13.29 -16.59
CA ARG A 88 31.48 -12.68 -15.58
C ARG A 88 30.28 -13.58 -15.29
N ASP A 89 29.64 -14.06 -16.35
CA ASP A 89 28.49 -14.97 -16.27
C ASP A 89 28.83 -16.24 -15.48
N ALA A 90 30.00 -16.84 -15.76
CA ALA A 90 30.45 -18.04 -15.05
C ALA A 90 30.88 -17.76 -13.61
N PHE A 91 31.50 -16.61 -13.33
CA PHE A 91 31.88 -16.21 -11.97
C PHE A 91 30.62 -15.97 -11.12
N ILE A 92 29.69 -15.17 -11.63
CA ILE A 92 28.43 -14.83 -10.96
C ILE A 92 27.54 -16.05 -10.76
N GLN A 93 27.45 -16.96 -11.74
CA GLN A 93 26.72 -18.22 -11.58
C GLN A 93 27.45 -19.17 -10.60
N ALA A 94 28.78 -19.27 -10.62
CA ALA A 94 29.52 -20.09 -9.65
C ALA A 94 29.34 -19.59 -8.21
N TRP A 95 29.40 -18.28 -7.98
CA TRP A 95 29.30 -17.68 -6.65
C TRP A 95 27.84 -17.55 -6.17
N LEU A 96 27.01 -16.81 -6.90
CA LEU A 96 25.68 -16.38 -6.44
C LEU A 96 24.55 -17.35 -6.81
N PHE A 97 24.85 -18.42 -7.57
CA PHE A 97 23.95 -19.57 -7.71
C PHE A 97 24.48 -20.78 -6.93
N PHE A 98 25.60 -21.37 -7.37
CA PHE A 98 26.08 -22.65 -6.83
C PHE A 98 26.73 -22.57 -5.44
N ALA A 99 27.65 -21.63 -5.18
CA ALA A 99 28.22 -21.48 -3.84
C ALA A 99 27.17 -20.96 -2.83
N LEU A 100 26.31 -20.01 -3.23
CA LEU A 100 25.22 -19.50 -2.39
C LEU A 100 24.32 -20.62 -1.84
N ILE A 101 23.81 -21.50 -2.72
CA ILE A 101 22.93 -22.59 -2.27
C ILE A 101 23.69 -23.63 -1.42
N SER A 102 24.94 -23.95 -1.78
CA SER A 102 25.78 -24.90 -1.05
C SER A 102 26.17 -24.39 0.35
N CYS A 103 26.28 -23.06 0.52
CA CYS A 103 26.55 -22.41 1.79
C CYS A 103 25.35 -22.40 2.75
N ILE A 104 24.12 -22.45 2.22
CA ILE A 104 22.88 -22.27 2.99
C ILE A 104 22.16 -23.61 3.24
N VAL A 105 21.96 -24.42 2.19
CA VAL A 105 21.14 -25.63 2.24
C VAL A 105 22.01 -26.82 2.66
N LYS A 106 22.09 -27.01 3.98
CA LYS A 106 23.07 -27.90 4.62
C LYS A 106 22.46 -28.88 5.62
N LYS A 107 23.22 -29.93 5.89
CA LYS A 107 23.03 -30.86 7.01
C LYS A 107 24.38 -31.19 7.64
N ASP A 108 24.46 -31.03 8.96
CA ASP A 108 25.63 -31.35 9.78
C ASP A 108 26.96 -30.77 9.25
N GLY A 109 26.89 -29.57 8.65
CA GLY A 109 28.02 -28.83 8.06
C GLY A 109 28.18 -29.01 6.55
N HIS A 110 27.71 -30.13 5.99
CA HIS A 110 27.87 -30.48 4.57
C HIS A 110 26.73 -29.93 3.70
N PRO A 111 27.00 -29.57 2.43
CA PRO A 111 25.96 -29.18 1.47
C PRO A 111 25.07 -30.37 1.12
N LEU A 112 23.76 -30.13 1.03
CA LEU A 112 22.80 -31.17 0.62
C LEU A 112 22.75 -31.35 -0.91
N LEU A 113 22.85 -30.24 -1.66
CA LEU A 113 22.83 -30.22 -3.12
C LEU A 113 24.25 -30.13 -3.70
N LYS A 114 24.57 -31.00 -4.66
CA LYS A 114 25.82 -30.96 -5.42
C LYS A 114 25.58 -30.35 -6.81
N PHE A 115 26.67 -29.99 -7.49
CA PHE A 115 26.63 -29.46 -8.87
C PHE A 115 25.90 -30.39 -9.86
N SER A 116 26.03 -31.71 -9.69
CA SER A 116 25.31 -32.73 -10.48
C SER A 116 23.79 -32.67 -10.34
N ASP A 117 23.31 -32.22 -9.18
CA ASP A 117 21.90 -32.32 -8.79
C ASP A 117 21.14 -31.04 -9.19
N LEU A 118 21.88 -30.05 -9.71
CA LEU A 118 21.46 -28.73 -10.17
C LEU A 118 21.77 -28.50 -11.66
N THR A 119 22.19 -29.53 -12.41
CA THR A 119 22.53 -29.40 -13.84
C THR A 119 22.02 -30.59 -14.66
N ARG A 120 21.48 -30.30 -15.86
CA ARG A 120 21.06 -31.31 -16.86
C ARG A 120 21.89 -31.17 -18.13
N SER A 121 22.46 -32.27 -18.60
CA SER A 121 23.26 -32.29 -19.84
C SER A 121 22.39 -32.60 -21.07
N PHE A 122 22.70 -31.98 -22.20
CA PHE A 122 22.08 -32.35 -23.48
C PHE A 122 22.70 -33.66 -23.99
N GLN A 123 21.87 -34.62 -24.41
CA GLN A 123 22.35 -35.77 -25.18
C GLN A 123 23.01 -35.27 -26.49
N GLN A 124 24.16 -35.84 -26.84
CA GLN A 124 25.04 -35.28 -27.87
C GLN A 124 24.50 -35.46 -29.30
N GLY A 125 23.65 -34.52 -29.73
CA GLY A 125 23.27 -34.37 -31.13
C GLY A 125 24.45 -33.88 -31.98
N PRO A 126 24.60 -34.29 -33.26
CA PRO A 126 25.79 -33.99 -34.09
C PRO A 126 26.07 -32.51 -34.42
N ARG A 127 25.31 -31.55 -33.88
CA ARG A 127 25.40 -30.11 -34.19
C ARG A 127 25.60 -29.19 -32.97
N THR A 128 25.59 -29.70 -31.74
CA THR A 128 25.63 -28.89 -30.50
C THR A 128 26.91 -29.13 -29.70
N ARG A 129 28.07 -28.69 -30.21
CA ARG A 129 29.39 -28.96 -29.59
C ARG A 129 29.77 -28.07 -28.40
N ASN A 130 29.08 -26.94 -28.16
CA ASN A 130 29.56 -25.87 -27.26
C ASN A 130 28.57 -25.44 -26.14
N MET A 131 27.59 -26.26 -25.75
CA MET A 131 26.67 -25.94 -24.63
C MET A 131 26.89 -26.87 -23.43
N ASN A 132 27.26 -26.28 -22.28
CA ASN A 132 27.51 -26.99 -21.01
C ASN A 132 26.21 -27.37 -20.26
N GLY A 133 25.15 -27.74 -20.98
CA GLY A 133 23.85 -28.11 -20.40
C GLY A 133 23.03 -26.91 -19.89
N LEU A 134 22.02 -27.21 -19.07
CA LEU A 134 21.10 -26.25 -18.46
C LEU A 134 21.07 -26.43 -16.94
N ILE A 135 20.67 -25.38 -16.22
CA ILE A 135 20.36 -25.45 -14.79
C ILE A 135 19.09 -26.27 -14.58
N ASP A 136 19.16 -27.27 -13.71
CA ASP A 136 17.99 -27.97 -13.17
C ASP A 136 17.79 -27.62 -11.68
N THR A 137 16.56 -27.79 -11.20
CA THR A 137 16.16 -27.53 -9.81
C THR A 137 15.05 -28.50 -9.35
N ALA A 138 14.82 -29.62 -10.06
CA ALA A 138 13.79 -30.60 -9.69
C ALA A 138 13.97 -31.15 -8.26
N ASN A 139 15.22 -31.37 -7.83
CA ASN A 139 15.55 -31.88 -6.49
C ASN A 139 15.45 -30.80 -5.38
N LEU A 140 15.23 -29.53 -5.73
CA LEU A 140 15.33 -28.41 -4.79
C LEU A 140 14.30 -28.48 -3.65
N GLN A 141 13.07 -28.91 -3.93
CA GLN A 141 12.03 -29.09 -2.91
C GLN A 141 12.50 -30.08 -1.82
N THR A 142 12.96 -31.26 -2.23
CA THR A 142 13.39 -32.36 -1.34
C THR A 142 14.49 -31.95 -0.38
N GLU A 143 15.54 -31.27 -0.87
CA GLU A 143 16.67 -30.87 -0.03
C GLU A 143 16.36 -29.66 0.87
N LEU A 144 15.40 -28.81 0.48
CA LEU A 144 14.87 -27.77 1.37
C LEU A 144 13.99 -28.34 2.49
N ASP A 145 13.31 -29.48 2.26
CA ASP A 145 12.63 -30.24 3.32
C ASP A 145 13.63 -30.92 4.25
N GLU A 146 14.72 -31.47 3.72
CA GLU A 146 15.80 -32.06 4.54
C GLU A 146 16.49 -30.99 5.42
N TRP A 147 16.74 -29.80 4.88
CA TRP A 147 17.25 -28.66 5.66
C TRP A 147 16.27 -28.21 6.76
N HIS A 148 14.98 -28.09 6.45
CA HIS A 148 13.96 -27.76 7.44
C HIS A 148 13.84 -28.82 8.55
N ARG A 149 13.94 -30.10 8.21
CA ARG A 149 13.94 -31.21 9.17
C ARG A 149 15.23 -31.25 10.00
N SER A 150 16.41 -30.97 9.43
CA SER A 150 17.68 -30.92 10.17
C SER A 150 17.72 -29.77 11.19
N GLU A 151 17.23 -28.58 10.83
CA GLU A 151 17.11 -27.44 11.76
C GLU A 151 16.04 -27.69 12.85
N ARG A 152 14.97 -28.44 12.54
CA ARG A 152 13.96 -28.88 13.52
C ARG A 152 14.49 -29.87 14.55
N VAL A 153 15.52 -30.66 14.22
CA VAL A 153 16.22 -31.52 15.18
C VAL A 153 17.23 -30.67 15.98
N ASN A 154 18.10 -29.93 15.30
CA ASN A 154 19.24 -29.23 15.88
C ASN A 154 18.90 -27.81 16.42
N ARG A 155 17.72 -27.64 17.05
CA ARG A 155 17.13 -26.33 17.42
C ARG A 155 18.01 -25.46 18.33
N SER A 156 18.80 -26.07 19.20
CA SER A 156 19.69 -25.38 20.14
C SER A 156 20.76 -24.54 19.43
N THR A 157 21.21 -25.00 18.26
CA THR A 157 22.24 -24.36 17.43
C THR A 157 21.67 -23.69 16.18
N ALA A 158 20.41 -23.99 15.82
CA ALA A 158 19.72 -23.44 14.65
C ALA A 158 19.74 -21.91 14.59
N LYS A 159 19.65 -21.22 15.74
CA LYS A 159 19.73 -19.75 15.80
C LYS A 159 20.99 -19.19 15.16
N LEU A 160 22.15 -19.81 15.40
CA LEU A 160 23.42 -19.34 14.85
C LEU A 160 23.52 -19.64 13.35
N ARG A 161 23.15 -20.85 12.92
CA ARG A 161 23.14 -21.22 11.49
C ARG A 161 22.19 -20.37 10.67
N LEU A 162 20.99 -20.08 11.17
CA LEU A 162 20.02 -19.24 10.49
C LEU A 162 20.46 -17.77 10.42
N VAL A 163 21.15 -17.24 11.44
CA VAL A 163 21.81 -15.92 11.39
C VAL A 163 22.97 -15.90 10.38
N GLN A 164 23.79 -16.95 10.31
CA GLN A 164 24.84 -17.07 9.29
C GLN A 164 24.26 -17.13 7.88
N ALA A 165 23.19 -17.90 7.66
CA ALA A 165 22.47 -17.93 6.38
C ALA A 165 21.86 -16.56 6.03
N ASP A 166 21.35 -15.81 7.01
CA ASP A 166 20.81 -14.46 6.82
C ASP A 166 21.88 -13.46 6.36
N LEU A 167 23.08 -13.50 6.98
CA LEU A 167 24.23 -12.69 6.56
C LEU A 167 24.71 -12.99 5.14
N ILE A 168 24.71 -14.28 4.75
CA ILE A 168 25.06 -14.70 3.38
C ILE A 168 24.01 -14.23 2.37
N LEU A 169 22.72 -14.38 2.70
CA LEU A 169 21.61 -13.92 1.86
C LEU A 169 21.62 -12.40 1.70
N GLU A 170 21.88 -11.64 2.77
CA GLU A 170 21.93 -10.17 2.72
C GLU A 170 23.12 -9.67 1.89
N LEU A 171 24.33 -10.21 2.11
CA LEU A 171 25.49 -9.89 1.29
C LEU A 171 25.24 -10.17 -0.20
N ALA A 172 24.71 -11.34 -0.52
CA ALA A 172 24.37 -11.71 -1.89
C ALA A 172 23.28 -10.80 -2.47
N ARG A 173 22.25 -10.44 -1.69
CA ARG A 173 21.17 -9.52 -2.09
C ARG A 173 21.72 -8.13 -2.43
N GLN A 174 22.62 -7.58 -1.63
CA GLN A 174 23.26 -6.30 -1.91
C GLN A 174 24.14 -6.35 -3.18
N VAL A 175 24.95 -7.41 -3.35
CA VAL A 175 25.75 -7.62 -4.57
C VAL A 175 24.86 -7.73 -5.82
N VAL A 176 23.73 -8.45 -5.75
CA VAL A 176 22.77 -8.58 -6.85
C VAL A 176 22.10 -7.23 -7.16
N ARG A 177 21.74 -6.45 -6.14
CA ARG A 177 21.22 -5.08 -6.31
C ARG A 177 22.21 -4.14 -7.00
N THR A 178 23.46 -4.08 -6.55
CA THR A 178 24.48 -3.18 -7.14
C THR A 178 24.89 -3.60 -8.55
N ASN A 179 25.00 -4.90 -8.84
CA ASN A 179 25.70 -5.38 -10.04
C ASN A 179 24.81 -6.07 -11.09
N LEU A 180 23.65 -6.63 -10.72
CA LEU A 180 22.82 -7.46 -11.62
C LEU A 180 21.40 -6.90 -11.88
N ALA A 181 20.99 -5.88 -11.15
CA ALA A 181 19.68 -5.23 -11.29
C ALA A 181 19.57 -4.38 -12.58
N LYS A 182 18.32 -4.10 -13.01
CA LYS A 182 18.06 -3.03 -13.99
C LYS A 182 18.57 -1.70 -13.42
N GLY A 183 19.43 -1.03 -14.18
CA GLY A 183 20.11 0.20 -13.77
C GLY A 183 21.52 0.00 -13.22
N ALA A 184 22.00 -1.24 -13.04
CA ALA A 184 23.38 -1.52 -12.64
C ALA A 184 24.41 -0.94 -13.66
N PRO A 185 25.63 -0.56 -13.21
CA PRO A 185 26.63 0.09 -14.05
C PRO A 185 26.96 -0.70 -15.33
N HIS A 186 26.96 -0.01 -16.46
CA HIS A 186 27.17 -0.63 -17.79
C HIS A 186 28.47 -1.44 -17.89
N ASP A 187 29.49 -1.06 -17.13
CA ASP A 187 30.79 -1.73 -17.11
C ASP A 187 30.72 -3.17 -16.59
N PHE A 188 29.73 -3.55 -15.78
CA PHE A 188 29.55 -4.90 -15.23
C PHE A 188 28.34 -5.65 -15.84
N LYS A 189 28.25 -5.71 -17.18
CA LYS A 189 27.19 -6.50 -17.82
C LYS A 189 27.36 -8.03 -17.63
N VAL A 190 26.25 -8.69 -17.31
CA VAL A 190 26.00 -10.14 -17.16
C VAL A 190 24.76 -10.53 -17.97
N ASP A 191 24.63 -11.77 -18.42
CA ASP A 191 23.42 -12.25 -19.10
C ASP A 191 22.16 -12.18 -18.20
N SER A 192 21.07 -11.61 -18.72
CA SER A 192 19.88 -11.30 -17.93
C SER A 192 19.07 -12.54 -17.52
N VAL A 193 19.22 -13.67 -18.23
CA VAL A 193 18.64 -14.98 -17.84
C VAL A 193 19.37 -15.54 -16.63
N ILE A 194 20.69 -15.32 -16.54
CA ILE A 194 21.48 -15.70 -15.37
C ILE A 194 21.13 -14.78 -14.18
N SER A 195 21.09 -13.46 -14.38
CA SER A 195 20.70 -12.51 -13.32
C SER A 195 19.33 -12.82 -12.72
N ILE A 196 18.30 -13.07 -13.54
CA ILE A 196 16.95 -13.40 -13.00
C ILE A 196 16.92 -14.77 -12.31
N SER A 197 17.72 -15.75 -12.75
CA SER A 197 17.82 -17.06 -12.07
C SER A 197 18.38 -16.93 -10.65
N ILE A 198 19.33 -16.02 -10.43
CA ILE A 198 19.94 -15.74 -9.12
C ILE A 198 18.96 -14.95 -8.23
N MET A 199 18.25 -13.96 -8.77
CA MET A 199 17.20 -13.24 -8.03
C MET A 199 16.10 -14.20 -7.53
N ILE A 200 15.64 -15.10 -8.39
CA ILE A 200 14.60 -16.09 -8.06
C ILE A 200 15.10 -17.12 -7.03
N LEU A 201 16.34 -17.60 -7.16
CA LEU A 201 16.96 -18.47 -6.15
C LEU A 201 17.09 -17.75 -4.80
N GLY A 202 17.53 -16.49 -4.81
CA GLY A 202 17.66 -15.67 -3.61
C GLY A 202 16.32 -15.44 -2.91
N GLU A 203 15.26 -15.13 -3.66
CA GLU A 203 13.88 -15.04 -3.15
C GLU A 203 13.41 -16.37 -2.54
N THR A 204 13.67 -17.47 -3.24
CA THR A 204 13.36 -18.84 -2.81
C THR A 204 14.02 -19.19 -1.47
N LEU A 205 15.33 -18.96 -1.35
CA LEU A 205 16.09 -19.25 -0.13
C LEU A 205 15.71 -18.31 1.02
N SER A 206 15.46 -17.02 0.74
CA SER A 206 14.99 -16.05 1.74
C SER A 206 13.65 -16.49 2.36
N ALA A 207 12.70 -16.90 1.51
CA ALA A 207 11.38 -17.37 1.92
C ALA A 207 11.45 -18.63 2.79
N VAL A 208 12.27 -19.61 2.40
CA VAL A 208 12.42 -20.87 3.14
C VAL A 208 13.16 -20.63 4.46
N LYS A 209 14.23 -19.83 4.49
CA LYS A 209 14.91 -19.39 5.71
C LYS A 209 13.93 -18.74 6.70
N LYS A 210 13.05 -17.84 6.23
CA LYS A 210 12.00 -17.21 7.05
C LYS A 210 11.08 -18.27 7.65
N LYS A 211 10.55 -19.18 6.83
CA LYS A 211 9.64 -20.25 7.27
C LYS A 211 10.29 -21.19 8.30
N ILE A 212 11.54 -21.60 8.08
CA ILE A 212 12.29 -22.43 9.02
C ILE A 212 12.45 -21.68 10.35
N THR A 213 12.90 -20.41 10.31
CA THR A 213 13.11 -19.54 11.48
C THR A 213 11.84 -19.40 12.34
N GLU A 214 10.69 -19.20 11.70
CA GLU A 214 9.37 -19.19 12.34
C GLU A 214 9.05 -20.53 12.99
N SER A 215 9.23 -21.65 12.27
CA SER A 215 8.86 -23.00 12.74
C SER A 215 9.70 -23.48 13.94
N VAL A 216 11.01 -23.21 13.95
CA VAL A 216 11.91 -23.59 15.05
C VAL A 216 11.96 -22.53 16.17
N ARG A 217 11.23 -21.42 16.02
CA ARG A 217 11.22 -20.25 16.92
C ARG A 217 12.62 -19.67 17.14
N ALA A 218 13.41 -19.61 16.07
CA ALA A 218 14.80 -19.17 16.10
C ALA A 218 14.98 -17.64 16.09
N ALA A 219 13.91 -16.86 15.85
CA ALA A 219 13.96 -15.40 15.76
C ALA A 219 14.76 -14.74 16.91
N VAL A 220 15.64 -13.81 16.54
CA VAL A 220 16.51 -13.04 17.44
C VAL A 220 16.01 -11.59 17.48
N ARG A 221 15.78 -11.04 18.67
CA ARG A 221 15.23 -9.69 18.83
C ARG A 221 16.23 -8.64 18.29
N GLY A 222 15.78 -7.76 17.42
CA GLY A 222 16.63 -6.76 16.75
C GLY A 222 17.25 -7.24 15.44
N TRP A 223 17.33 -8.56 15.21
CA TRP A 223 17.71 -9.15 13.93
C TRP A 223 16.45 -9.42 13.12
N HIS A 224 16.14 -8.50 12.22
CA HIS A 224 14.96 -8.54 11.36
C HIS A 224 15.40 -8.50 9.90
N ALA A 225 15.36 -9.65 9.25
CA ALA A 225 15.69 -9.81 7.84
C ALA A 225 14.67 -9.08 6.95
N GLU A 226 15.16 -8.37 5.93
CA GLU A 226 14.35 -7.66 4.94
C GLU A 226 13.78 -8.61 3.85
N ASP A 227 13.19 -9.73 4.29
CA ASP A 227 12.60 -10.83 3.49
C ASP A 227 11.39 -10.42 2.61
N GLN A 228 11.13 -9.13 2.41
CA GLN A 228 10.05 -8.59 1.57
C GLN A 228 10.57 -7.79 0.36
N GLU A 229 11.80 -7.28 0.42
CA GLU A 229 12.29 -6.28 -0.54
C GLU A 229 12.83 -6.85 -1.86
N GLY A 230 12.43 -8.07 -2.22
CA GLY A 230 12.91 -8.79 -3.41
C GLY A 230 14.44 -8.90 -3.49
N TRP A 231 14.95 -9.19 -4.69
CA TRP A 231 16.39 -9.24 -4.96
C TRP A 231 16.87 -8.19 -5.98
N GLY A 232 15.96 -7.36 -6.49
CA GLY A 232 16.26 -6.23 -7.38
C GLY A 232 15.37 -6.25 -8.62
N PRO A 233 15.18 -5.11 -9.31
CA PRO A 233 14.37 -5.06 -10.52
C PRO A 233 15.02 -5.93 -11.63
N PRO A 234 14.35 -7.00 -12.11
CA PRO A 234 14.95 -7.95 -13.05
C PRO A 234 14.94 -7.39 -14.48
N GLU A 235 16.11 -7.01 -15.01
CA GLU A 235 16.23 -6.46 -16.37
C GLU A 235 15.54 -7.35 -17.41
N TYR A 236 15.75 -8.67 -17.35
CA TYR A 236 15.12 -9.66 -18.24
C TYR A 236 13.60 -9.46 -18.38
N VAL A 237 12.88 -9.21 -17.28
CA VAL A 237 11.42 -9.02 -17.37
C VAL A 237 11.09 -7.72 -18.10
N PHE A 238 11.82 -6.64 -17.81
CA PHE A 238 11.55 -5.33 -18.39
C PHE A 238 11.91 -5.27 -19.89
N SER A 239 13.03 -5.85 -20.33
CA SER A 239 13.34 -5.94 -21.77
C SER A 239 12.37 -6.88 -22.50
N ARG A 240 11.97 -8.01 -21.90
CA ARG A 240 10.92 -8.89 -22.48
C ARG A 240 9.52 -8.25 -22.51
N MET A 241 9.23 -7.28 -21.66
CA MET A 241 8.02 -6.45 -21.75
C MET A 241 8.13 -5.46 -22.92
N GLU A 242 9.29 -4.84 -23.13
CA GLU A 242 9.56 -3.93 -24.25
C GLU A 242 9.48 -4.64 -25.61
N GLU A 243 10.13 -5.81 -25.75
CA GLU A 243 10.03 -6.68 -26.93
C GLU A 243 8.58 -7.02 -27.32
N LYS A 244 7.71 -7.22 -26.31
CA LYS A 244 6.28 -7.55 -26.49
C LYS A 244 5.38 -6.31 -26.55
N ARG A 245 5.96 -5.12 -26.72
CA ARG A 245 5.27 -3.82 -26.80
C ARG A 245 4.24 -3.65 -25.69
N PHE A 246 4.63 -3.97 -24.45
CA PHE A 246 3.80 -3.71 -23.27
C PHE A 246 3.53 -2.21 -23.10
N CYS A 247 2.31 -1.85 -22.70
CA CYS A 247 1.96 -0.51 -22.23
C CYS A 247 2.95 0.02 -21.18
N PRO A 248 3.63 1.17 -21.41
CA PRO A 248 4.60 1.72 -20.45
C PRO A 248 3.99 2.00 -19.07
N HIS A 249 2.79 2.59 -19.03
CA HIS A 249 2.04 2.76 -17.79
C HIS A 249 1.77 1.43 -17.06
N ALA A 250 1.38 0.35 -17.76
CA ALA A 250 1.19 -0.94 -17.12
C ALA A 250 2.51 -1.52 -16.54
N ARG A 251 3.65 -1.30 -17.21
CA ARG A 251 4.98 -1.66 -16.70
C ARG A 251 5.31 -0.91 -15.42
N LYS A 252 5.13 0.43 -15.42
CA LYS A 252 5.32 1.33 -14.27
C LYS A 252 4.47 0.90 -13.07
N VAL A 253 3.18 0.65 -13.32
CA VAL A 253 2.24 0.19 -12.29
C VAL A 253 2.64 -1.18 -11.73
N LEU A 254 3.05 -2.14 -12.58
CA LEU A 254 3.50 -3.46 -12.13
C LEU A 254 4.79 -3.41 -11.29
N SER A 255 5.76 -2.56 -11.63
CA SER A 255 6.94 -2.33 -10.79
C SER A 255 6.61 -1.66 -9.46
N ILE A 256 5.58 -0.81 -9.40
CA ILE A 256 5.13 -0.21 -8.12
C ILE A 256 4.26 -1.20 -7.32
N GLN A 257 3.55 -2.12 -7.97
CA GLN A 257 2.74 -3.15 -7.30
C GLN A 257 3.62 -4.27 -6.72
N MET A 258 4.47 -4.89 -7.55
CA MET A 258 5.30 -6.06 -7.18
C MET A 258 6.67 -5.66 -6.61
N GLY A 259 7.00 -4.35 -6.66
CA GLY A 259 8.31 -3.84 -6.25
C GLY A 259 9.45 -4.47 -7.03
N THR A 260 10.41 -4.99 -6.29
CA THR A 260 11.65 -5.63 -6.72
C THR A 260 11.55 -7.16 -6.71
N ASN A 261 10.35 -7.74 -6.63
CA ASN A 261 10.15 -9.19 -6.62
C ASN A 261 10.20 -9.78 -8.05
N ALA A 262 11.27 -10.50 -8.35
CA ALA A 262 11.54 -11.04 -9.68
C ALA A 262 10.54 -12.14 -10.08
N THR A 263 10.14 -12.98 -9.12
CA THR A 263 9.19 -14.09 -9.35
C THR A 263 7.80 -13.58 -9.74
N LEU A 264 7.28 -12.55 -9.06
CA LEU A 264 5.98 -11.94 -9.36
C LEU A 264 6.00 -11.09 -10.64
N LEU A 265 7.09 -10.38 -10.92
CA LEU A 265 7.26 -9.63 -12.18
C LEU A 265 7.32 -10.57 -13.40
N LEU A 266 7.99 -11.72 -13.27
CA LEU A 266 7.99 -12.79 -14.28
C LEU A 266 6.56 -13.32 -14.54
N ALA A 267 5.77 -13.50 -13.49
CA ALA A 267 4.37 -13.92 -13.62
C ALA A 267 3.51 -12.88 -14.34
N ALA A 268 3.71 -11.60 -14.07
CA ALA A 268 3.01 -10.52 -14.78
C ALA A 268 3.33 -10.52 -16.29
N LEU A 269 4.59 -10.72 -16.67
CA LEU A 269 5.03 -10.85 -18.07
C LEU A 269 4.37 -12.04 -18.79
N LYS A 270 4.19 -13.17 -18.10
CA LYS A 270 3.48 -14.34 -18.64
C LYS A 270 1.98 -14.06 -18.77
N HIS A 271 1.30 -13.85 -17.65
CA HIS A 271 -0.17 -13.88 -17.58
C HIS A 271 -0.90 -12.62 -18.05
N HIS A 272 -0.30 -11.42 -17.98
CA HIS A 272 -1.01 -10.22 -18.43
C HIS A 272 -1.10 -10.19 -19.96
N ALA A 273 -2.25 -10.54 -20.52
CA ALA A 273 -2.49 -10.53 -21.96
C ALA A 273 -2.87 -9.12 -22.42
N GLY A 274 -3.82 -8.48 -21.72
CA GLY A 274 -4.39 -7.17 -22.06
C GLY A 274 -3.43 -5.97 -22.08
N ALA A 275 -2.16 -6.12 -21.64
CA ALA A 275 -1.15 -5.06 -21.68
C ALA A 275 -0.24 -5.08 -22.92
N LYS A 276 -0.32 -6.12 -23.77
CA LYS A 276 0.59 -6.36 -24.91
C LYS A 276 0.16 -5.61 -26.18
N ASP A 277 1.06 -5.55 -27.17
CA ASP A 277 0.80 -5.15 -28.56
C ASP A 277 0.35 -3.68 -28.81
N HIS A 278 0.44 -2.80 -27.81
CA HIS A 278 -0.01 -1.40 -27.93
C HIS A 278 0.89 -0.37 -27.22
N GLY A 279 2.11 -0.75 -26.82
CA GLY A 279 3.03 0.10 -26.05
C GLY A 279 3.26 1.49 -26.66
N ASP A 280 3.47 1.56 -27.98
CA ASP A 280 3.71 2.78 -28.76
C ASP A 280 2.53 3.78 -28.74
N LEU A 281 1.34 3.34 -28.34
CA LEU A 281 0.13 4.17 -28.22
C LEU A 281 -0.07 4.74 -26.81
N CYS A 282 0.84 4.45 -25.87
CA CYS A 282 0.73 4.78 -24.45
C CYS A 282 2.01 5.45 -23.94
N ASN A 283 1.89 6.18 -22.83
CA ASN A 283 3.03 6.78 -22.14
C ASN A 283 3.13 6.24 -20.69
N MET A 284 3.99 6.82 -19.86
CA MET A 284 4.16 6.43 -18.45
C MET A 284 3.01 6.93 -17.56
N ASP A 285 2.38 8.06 -17.91
CA ASP A 285 1.33 8.72 -17.14
C ASP A 285 -0.02 7.99 -17.23
N GLY A 286 -0.31 7.34 -18.36
CA GLY A 286 -1.57 6.65 -18.57
C GLY A 286 -1.62 5.70 -19.77
N CYS A 287 -2.45 4.68 -19.65
CA CYS A 287 -2.83 3.85 -20.78
C CYS A 287 -3.89 4.57 -21.64
N GLN A 288 -3.53 4.96 -22.86
CA GLN A 288 -4.43 5.63 -23.80
C GLN A 288 -5.17 4.62 -24.72
N TYR A 289 -4.71 3.36 -24.74
CA TYR A 289 -5.34 2.29 -25.51
C TYR A 289 -6.65 1.83 -24.86
N LEU A 290 -7.75 2.17 -25.52
CA LEU A 290 -9.06 1.57 -25.27
C LEU A 290 -9.29 0.48 -26.31
N HIS A 291 -9.65 -0.73 -25.86
CA HIS A 291 -9.75 -1.94 -26.69
C HIS A 291 -10.46 -1.70 -28.02
N GLN A 292 -9.68 -1.62 -29.10
CA GLN A 292 -10.20 -1.71 -30.46
C GLN A 292 -10.41 -3.19 -30.80
N GLN A 293 -11.58 -3.52 -31.34
CA GLN A 293 -11.88 -4.86 -31.82
C GLN A 293 -10.94 -5.24 -32.98
N PRO A 294 -10.43 -6.49 -33.07
CA PRO A 294 -9.44 -6.88 -34.10
C PRO A 294 -9.88 -6.67 -35.57
N TRP A 295 -11.18 -6.52 -35.83
CA TRP A 295 -11.74 -6.26 -37.16
C TRP A 295 -11.64 -4.78 -37.62
N ALA A 296 -11.33 -3.84 -36.72
CA ALA A 296 -11.32 -2.40 -36.99
C ALA A 296 -10.03 -1.86 -37.67
N LYS A 297 -9.16 -2.72 -38.20
CA LYS A 297 -7.80 -2.36 -38.65
C LYS A 297 -7.69 -1.43 -39.88
N ASN A 298 -8.81 -1.01 -40.49
CA ASN A 298 -8.84 -0.29 -41.78
C ASN A 298 -9.34 1.17 -41.71
N THR A 299 -9.35 1.81 -40.54
CA THR A 299 -9.53 3.28 -40.43
C THR A 299 -8.29 3.94 -39.84
N GLN A 300 -7.55 4.65 -40.70
CA GLN A 300 -6.44 5.52 -40.31
C GLN A 300 -6.93 6.78 -39.58
N LEU A 301 -6.02 7.47 -38.89
CA LEU A 301 -6.23 8.65 -38.04
C LEU A 301 -7.12 8.40 -36.81
N ALA A 302 -6.47 8.03 -35.71
CA ALA A 302 -7.01 8.30 -34.38
C ALA A 302 -7.00 9.81 -34.13
N THR A 303 -8.16 10.46 -34.18
CA THR A 303 -8.35 11.78 -33.58
C THR A 303 -8.42 11.66 -32.05
N ALA A 304 -8.27 12.77 -31.32
CA ALA A 304 -8.13 12.79 -29.86
C ALA A 304 -9.40 12.43 -29.04
N ASP A 305 -10.37 11.76 -29.67
CA ASP A 305 -11.60 11.25 -29.04
C ASP A 305 -11.60 9.72 -29.11
N SER A 306 -10.70 9.10 -28.32
CA SER A 306 -10.62 7.65 -28.17
C SER A 306 -11.84 7.14 -27.41
N ARG A 307 -12.92 6.89 -28.15
CA ARG A 307 -14.20 6.46 -27.58
C ARG A 307 -14.12 5.04 -27.03
N TYR A 308 -14.68 4.87 -25.84
CA TYR A 308 -14.78 3.58 -25.16
C TYR A 308 -15.82 2.68 -25.84
N ILE A 309 -15.46 1.42 -26.08
CA ILE A 309 -16.30 0.44 -26.80
C ILE A 309 -16.60 -0.75 -25.88
N PRO A 310 -17.89 -1.03 -25.54
CA PRO A 310 -18.30 -2.28 -24.90
C PRO A 310 -17.96 -3.50 -25.77
N GLN A 311 -17.52 -4.61 -25.18
CA GLN A 311 -17.21 -5.86 -25.88
C GLN A 311 -18.38 -6.85 -25.82
N CYS A 312 -18.59 -7.66 -26.86
CA CYS A 312 -19.63 -8.70 -26.83
C CYS A 312 -19.36 -9.72 -25.70
N HIS A 313 -18.21 -10.38 -25.72
CA HIS A 313 -17.91 -11.54 -24.85
C HIS A 313 -16.75 -11.27 -23.86
N PRO A 314 -16.82 -11.82 -22.62
CA PRO A 314 -15.70 -11.80 -21.67
C PRO A 314 -14.66 -12.91 -21.95
N GLU A 315 -15.09 -14.03 -22.55
CA GLU A 315 -14.26 -15.18 -22.95
C GLU A 315 -13.99 -15.13 -24.47
N ASP A 316 -12.72 -15.24 -24.90
CA ASP A 316 -12.39 -15.34 -26.33
C ASP A 316 -12.23 -16.81 -26.71
N GLY A 317 -13.33 -17.46 -27.11
CA GLY A 317 -13.33 -18.82 -27.67
C GLY A 317 -14.31 -19.83 -27.06
N GLY A 318 -15.10 -19.46 -26.05
CA GLY A 318 -16.12 -20.34 -25.47
C GLY A 318 -17.40 -20.47 -26.32
N ASN A 319 -18.32 -21.34 -25.89
CA ASN A 319 -19.58 -21.64 -26.61
C ASN A 319 -20.55 -20.45 -26.74
N PHE A 320 -20.28 -19.32 -26.09
CA PHE A 320 -21.00 -18.06 -26.33
C PHE A 320 -20.42 -17.26 -27.51
N ALA A 321 -19.11 -17.32 -27.75
CA ALA A 321 -18.47 -16.66 -28.89
C ALA A 321 -18.97 -17.26 -30.23
N THR A 322 -19.17 -18.59 -30.27
CA THR A 322 -19.75 -19.27 -31.44
C THR A 322 -21.23 -18.94 -31.70
N ARG A 323 -21.92 -18.20 -30.80
CA ARG A 323 -23.22 -17.55 -31.06
C ARG A 323 -23.12 -16.04 -31.37
N CYS A 324 -22.06 -15.34 -30.98
CA CYS A 324 -21.85 -13.90 -31.31
C CYS A 324 -21.14 -13.69 -32.68
N GLN A 325 -21.35 -14.57 -33.67
CA GLN A 325 -20.55 -14.60 -34.91
C GLN A 325 -20.59 -13.33 -35.78
N THR A 326 -21.56 -12.43 -35.57
CA THR A 326 -21.71 -11.18 -36.36
C THR A 326 -21.39 -9.90 -35.57
N GLY A 327 -21.03 -10.00 -34.29
CA GLY A 327 -20.87 -8.84 -33.40
C GLY A 327 -22.17 -8.09 -33.05
N GLN A 328 -23.32 -8.54 -33.54
CA GLN A 328 -24.64 -7.92 -33.35
C GLN A 328 -25.38 -8.42 -32.09
N CYS A 329 -24.67 -8.77 -31.02
CA CYS A 329 -25.31 -9.20 -29.78
C CYS A 329 -26.14 -8.07 -29.17
N CYS A 330 -27.44 -8.33 -28.93
CA CYS A 330 -28.34 -7.31 -28.42
C CYS A 330 -27.87 -6.75 -27.06
N LYS A 331 -28.21 -5.48 -26.81
CA LYS A 331 -27.99 -4.84 -25.52
C LYS A 331 -29.26 -4.95 -24.67
N VAL A 332 -29.10 -5.26 -23.40
CA VAL A 332 -30.19 -5.46 -22.44
C VAL A 332 -29.90 -4.65 -21.17
N GLY A 333 -30.93 -4.07 -20.56
CA GLY A 333 -30.81 -3.30 -19.32
C GLY A 333 -32.15 -3.13 -18.60
N PRO A 334 -32.14 -2.50 -17.41
CA PRO A 334 -33.35 -2.20 -16.64
C PRO A 334 -34.18 -1.06 -17.24
N ASP A 335 -35.44 -0.99 -16.80
CA ASP A 335 -36.23 0.24 -16.87
C ASP A 335 -35.62 1.31 -15.95
N MET A 336 -35.02 2.34 -16.55
CA MET A 336 -34.39 3.44 -15.82
C MET A 336 -35.38 4.35 -15.11
N ASP A 337 -36.63 4.47 -15.57
CA ASP A 337 -37.59 5.39 -14.95
C ASP A 337 -37.99 4.88 -13.56
N ARG A 338 -38.14 3.56 -13.42
CA ARG A 338 -38.29 2.88 -12.13
C ARG A 338 -37.05 2.96 -11.22
N ILE A 339 -35.83 3.09 -11.77
CA ILE A 339 -34.61 3.32 -10.98
C ILE A 339 -34.59 4.76 -10.43
N TYR A 340 -34.93 5.75 -11.27
CA TYR A 340 -35.05 7.13 -10.82
C TYR A 340 -36.10 7.28 -9.70
N ASP A 341 -37.21 6.54 -9.75
CA ASP A 341 -38.22 6.56 -8.68
C ASP A 341 -37.73 5.95 -7.36
N ILE A 342 -36.92 4.89 -7.38
CA ILE A 342 -36.26 4.37 -6.16
C ILE A 342 -35.31 5.43 -5.59
N LEU A 343 -34.46 6.05 -6.42
CA LEU A 343 -33.52 7.09 -5.99
C LEU A 343 -34.24 8.35 -5.47
N ARG A 344 -35.41 8.71 -6.04
CA ARG A 344 -36.28 9.80 -5.56
C ARG A 344 -36.88 9.52 -4.19
N ILE A 345 -37.22 8.27 -3.87
CA ILE A 345 -37.67 7.88 -2.52
C ILE A 345 -36.52 8.09 -1.53
N VAL A 346 -35.33 7.57 -1.81
CA VAL A 346 -34.13 7.75 -0.96
C VAL A 346 -33.80 9.23 -0.75
N LYS A 347 -33.85 10.06 -1.80
CA LYS A 347 -33.65 11.52 -1.72
C LYS A 347 -34.64 12.20 -0.76
N ARG A 348 -35.90 11.74 -0.70
CA ARG A 348 -36.93 12.29 0.22
C ARG A 348 -36.76 11.83 1.67
N SER A 349 -36.24 10.63 1.90
CA SER A 349 -36.07 10.04 3.23
C SER A 349 -34.77 10.45 3.97
N GLY A 350 -34.04 11.46 3.47
CA GLY A 350 -32.80 11.97 4.08
C GLY A 350 -31.58 11.03 4.04
N GLY A 351 -31.80 9.75 3.76
CA GLY A 351 -30.80 8.67 3.74
C GLY A 351 -30.76 7.84 5.03
N ASP A 352 -31.21 8.38 6.16
CA ASP A 352 -30.89 7.82 7.48
C ASP A 352 -31.98 6.87 8.03
N GLU A 353 -33.27 7.10 7.72
CA GLU A 353 -34.38 6.25 8.22
C GLU A 353 -34.77 5.10 7.27
N GLY A 354 -34.27 5.10 6.03
CA GLY A 354 -34.69 4.17 4.98
C GLY A 354 -33.65 3.99 3.88
N PHE A 355 -32.63 3.17 4.13
CA PHE A 355 -31.69 2.77 3.08
C PHE A 355 -32.33 1.74 2.14
N GLU A 356 -32.58 2.18 0.90
CA GLU A 356 -33.18 1.41 -0.20
C GLU A 356 -32.35 1.56 -1.47
N PHE A 357 -32.28 0.52 -2.31
CA PHE A 357 -31.57 0.57 -3.60
C PHE A 357 -32.13 -0.46 -4.61
N PRO A 358 -31.91 -0.27 -5.93
CA PRO A 358 -32.34 -1.24 -6.93
C PRO A 358 -31.47 -2.50 -6.93
N LEU A 359 -32.12 -3.66 -6.87
CA LEU A 359 -31.55 -4.97 -7.22
C LEU A 359 -32.16 -5.48 -8.53
N PHE A 360 -31.40 -6.33 -9.20
CA PHE A 360 -31.71 -6.88 -10.51
C PHE A 360 -31.88 -8.39 -10.45
N ARG A 361 -32.70 -8.93 -11.35
CA ARG A 361 -32.76 -10.36 -11.70
C ARG A 361 -32.82 -10.52 -13.21
N ILE A 362 -32.09 -11.49 -13.72
CA ILE A 362 -32.15 -11.89 -15.13
C ILE A 362 -33.36 -12.82 -15.28
N LYS A 363 -34.38 -12.39 -16.01
CA LYS A 363 -35.51 -13.23 -16.41
C LYS A 363 -35.30 -13.71 -17.84
N GLU A 364 -35.27 -15.02 -18.02
CA GLU A 364 -35.31 -15.64 -19.35
C GLU A 364 -36.76 -15.99 -19.73
N SER A 365 -37.15 -15.73 -20.97
CA SER A 365 -38.48 -16.05 -21.52
C SER A 365 -38.35 -16.23 -23.03
N ASP A 366 -38.80 -17.36 -23.54
CA ASP A 366 -38.72 -17.75 -24.98
C ASP A 366 -37.32 -17.59 -25.59
N GLY A 367 -36.29 -17.79 -24.76
CA GLY A 367 -34.88 -17.64 -25.12
C GLY A 367 -34.35 -16.20 -25.09
N ALA A 368 -35.19 -15.18 -24.89
CA ALA A 368 -34.76 -13.80 -24.69
C ALA A 368 -34.47 -13.49 -23.21
N LEU A 369 -33.51 -12.59 -22.95
CA LEU A 369 -33.20 -12.11 -21.60
C LEU A 369 -33.78 -10.72 -21.34
N SER A 370 -34.25 -10.50 -20.11
CA SER A 370 -34.78 -9.23 -19.62
C SER A 370 -34.37 -8.99 -18.16
N ILE A 371 -34.34 -7.73 -17.72
CA ILE A 371 -33.98 -7.35 -16.35
C ILE A 371 -35.24 -7.00 -15.55
N GLN A 372 -35.51 -7.75 -14.48
CA GLN A 372 -36.49 -7.37 -13.47
C GLN A 372 -35.82 -6.57 -12.35
N ILE A 373 -36.49 -5.52 -11.89
CA ILE A 373 -36.04 -4.65 -10.80
C ILE A 373 -36.82 -4.99 -9.52
N HIS A 374 -36.11 -5.08 -8.40
CA HIS A 374 -36.64 -5.18 -7.05
C HIS A 374 -36.02 -4.08 -6.19
N THR A 375 -36.73 -3.59 -5.18
CA THR A 375 -36.18 -2.63 -4.21
C THR A 375 -35.68 -3.41 -2.99
N TRP A 376 -34.37 -3.38 -2.73
CA TRP A 376 -33.82 -3.88 -1.46
C TRP A 376 -34.11 -2.87 -0.34
N ARG A 377 -34.30 -3.33 0.89
CA ARG A 377 -34.65 -2.52 2.06
C ARG A 377 -33.82 -2.95 3.27
N LYS A 378 -33.23 -1.99 3.99
CA LYS A 378 -32.44 -2.26 5.23
C LYS A 378 -33.33 -2.77 6.37
N SER A 379 -34.60 -2.38 6.37
CA SER A 379 -35.67 -2.82 7.28
C SER A 379 -36.50 -3.95 6.65
N GLY A 380 -36.88 -4.93 7.48
CA GLY A 380 -37.57 -6.15 7.05
C GLY A 380 -36.64 -7.34 6.80
N ASN A 381 -37.12 -8.35 6.07
CA ASN A 381 -36.33 -9.54 5.75
C ASN A 381 -35.29 -9.22 4.66
N LYS A 382 -34.00 -9.37 4.96
CA LYS A 382 -32.90 -8.98 4.09
C LYS A 382 -32.68 -10.04 3.01
N LEU A 383 -33.17 -9.75 1.80
CA LEU A 383 -32.94 -10.59 0.62
C LEU A 383 -31.42 -10.74 0.36
N PRO A 384 -30.86 -11.96 0.30
CA PRO A 384 -29.48 -12.18 -0.09
C PRO A 384 -29.29 -11.88 -1.59
N PHE A 385 -28.14 -11.29 -1.93
CA PHE A 385 -27.78 -10.92 -3.31
C PHE A 385 -26.26 -10.91 -3.50
N ALA A 386 -25.81 -10.95 -4.76
CA ALA A 386 -24.41 -10.78 -5.12
C ALA A 386 -24.16 -9.44 -5.84
N THR A 387 -22.98 -8.85 -5.67
CA THR A 387 -22.50 -7.73 -6.50
C THR A 387 -21.63 -8.25 -7.63
N ILE A 388 -21.68 -7.60 -8.80
CA ILE A 388 -20.80 -7.91 -9.94
C ILE A 388 -19.67 -6.87 -10.00
N SER A 389 -18.48 -7.29 -9.56
CA SER A 389 -17.28 -6.45 -9.50
C SER A 389 -16.47 -6.64 -10.78
N HIS A 390 -16.48 -5.66 -11.68
CA HIS A 390 -15.97 -5.85 -13.04
C HIS A 390 -15.09 -4.72 -13.57
N VAL A 391 -14.19 -5.06 -14.48
CA VAL A 391 -13.19 -4.12 -15.02
C VAL A 391 -13.77 -3.36 -16.22
N TRP A 392 -14.42 -2.20 -15.98
CA TRP A 392 -15.00 -1.37 -17.05
C TRP A 392 -14.07 -1.15 -18.26
N SER A 393 -12.77 -0.89 -18.04
CA SER A 393 -11.83 -0.61 -19.15
C SER A 393 -11.58 -1.80 -20.09
N GLN A 394 -11.93 -3.04 -19.69
CA GLN A 394 -11.92 -4.22 -20.56
C GLN A 394 -13.19 -4.34 -21.42
N GLY A 395 -14.07 -3.31 -21.45
CA GLY A 395 -15.28 -3.30 -22.28
C GLY A 395 -16.52 -3.92 -21.64
N LEU A 396 -16.49 -4.13 -20.32
CA LEU A 396 -17.53 -4.86 -19.57
C LEU A 396 -18.67 -3.98 -19.02
N GLY A 397 -18.49 -2.65 -19.02
CA GLY A 397 -19.55 -1.68 -18.68
C GLY A 397 -20.02 -0.86 -19.89
N ASN A 398 -20.89 0.14 -19.69
CA ASN A 398 -21.38 1.00 -20.77
C ASN A 398 -21.51 2.47 -20.32
N LYS A 399 -20.82 3.38 -21.02
CA LYS A 399 -20.82 4.83 -20.73
C LYS A 399 -21.98 5.59 -21.39
N GLU A 400 -22.60 4.99 -22.39
CA GLU A 400 -23.55 5.66 -23.29
C GLU A 400 -25.01 5.45 -22.88
N GLU A 401 -25.29 4.26 -22.31
CA GLU A 401 -26.60 3.74 -21.93
C GLU A 401 -26.42 2.80 -20.73
N ASN A 402 -27.45 2.64 -19.89
CA ASN A 402 -27.44 1.69 -18.77
C ASN A 402 -27.74 0.24 -19.23
N THR A 403 -26.98 -0.26 -20.20
CA THR A 403 -27.22 -1.56 -20.88
C THR A 403 -25.91 -2.33 -21.10
N VAL A 404 -25.96 -3.67 -21.03
CA VAL A 404 -24.83 -4.57 -21.33
C VAL A 404 -25.21 -5.59 -22.42
N HIS A 405 -24.24 -6.29 -23.00
CA HIS A 405 -24.54 -7.30 -24.04
C HIS A 405 -25.16 -8.57 -23.44
N GLU A 406 -26.14 -9.14 -24.14
CA GLU A 406 -26.90 -10.33 -23.71
C GLU A 406 -26.01 -11.52 -23.31
N CYS A 407 -24.92 -11.80 -24.03
CA CYS A 407 -24.01 -12.88 -23.67
C CYS A 407 -23.15 -12.58 -22.43
N GLN A 408 -22.89 -11.32 -22.09
CA GLN A 408 -22.36 -10.96 -20.77
C GLN A 408 -23.39 -11.30 -19.67
N LEU A 409 -24.69 -11.06 -19.89
CA LEU A 409 -25.73 -11.49 -18.96
C LEU A 409 -25.84 -13.01 -18.86
N ARG A 410 -25.67 -13.77 -19.95
CA ARG A 410 -25.62 -15.24 -19.89
C ARG A 410 -24.42 -15.77 -19.12
N PHE A 411 -23.29 -15.07 -19.18
CA PHE A 411 -22.10 -15.36 -18.37
C PHE A 411 -22.34 -15.02 -16.89
N ILE A 412 -22.81 -13.81 -16.59
CA ILE A 412 -23.19 -13.38 -15.23
C ILE A 412 -24.24 -14.33 -14.62
N ARG A 413 -25.24 -14.77 -15.40
CA ARG A 413 -26.26 -15.72 -14.94
C ARG A 413 -25.64 -17.04 -14.46
N LYS A 414 -24.71 -17.62 -15.23
CA LYS A 414 -23.99 -18.86 -14.83
C LYS A 414 -23.20 -18.68 -13.53
N LEU A 415 -22.54 -17.54 -13.37
CA LEU A 415 -21.80 -17.23 -12.13
C LEU A 415 -22.75 -17.10 -10.94
N LEU A 416 -23.86 -16.38 -11.10
CA LEU A 416 -24.90 -16.22 -10.06
C LEU A 416 -25.55 -17.55 -9.67
N GLU A 417 -25.88 -18.41 -10.64
CA GLU A 417 -26.50 -19.72 -10.41
C GLU A 417 -25.62 -20.63 -9.57
N ALA A 418 -24.32 -20.65 -9.82
CA ALA A 418 -23.40 -21.54 -9.12
C ALA A 418 -22.92 -20.99 -7.76
N VAL A 419 -22.89 -19.66 -7.54
CA VAL A 419 -22.44 -19.06 -6.25
C VAL A 419 -23.42 -19.36 -5.09
N GLY A 420 -24.50 -20.10 -5.33
CA GLY A 420 -25.36 -20.66 -4.29
C GLY A 420 -26.30 -19.64 -3.64
N VAL A 421 -26.37 -18.42 -4.18
CA VAL A 421 -27.41 -17.44 -3.79
C VAL A 421 -28.76 -17.99 -4.28
N PRO A 422 -29.77 -18.13 -3.40
CA PRO A 422 -31.05 -18.74 -3.80
C PRO A 422 -31.73 -18.01 -4.97
N SER A 423 -32.24 -18.79 -5.93
CA SER A 423 -33.21 -18.31 -6.92
C SER A 423 -34.57 -18.94 -6.65
N ASP A 424 -35.64 -18.14 -6.75
CA ASP A 424 -37.01 -18.57 -6.51
C ASP A 424 -37.60 -19.38 -7.69
N SER A 425 -36.92 -19.44 -8.83
CA SER A 425 -37.31 -20.26 -9.97
C SER A 425 -36.12 -20.61 -10.88
N THR A 426 -36.31 -21.59 -11.77
CA THR A 426 -35.37 -21.89 -12.87
C THR A 426 -35.37 -20.82 -13.97
N THR A 427 -36.42 -20.00 -14.08
CA THR A 427 -36.54 -18.95 -15.11
C THR A 427 -35.85 -17.64 -14.72
N LEU A 428 -35.68 -17.39 -13.41
CA LEU A 428 -35.00 -16.23 -12.86
C LEU A 428 -33.58 -16.57 -12.40
N SER A 429 -32.68 -15.60 -12.45
CA SER A 429 -31.43 -15.64 -11.68
C SER A 429 -31.67 -15.33 -10.20
N ALA A 430 -30.67 -15.68 -9.39
CA ALA A 430 -30.49 -15.07 -8.08
C ALA A 430 -30.47 -13.52 -8.16
N PRO A 431 -30.81 -12.80 -7.08
CA PRO A 431 -30.73 -11.34 -7.03
C PRO A 431 -29.28 -10.85 -7.14
N PHE A 432 -29.05 -9.80 -7.92
CA PHE A 432 -27.72 -9.21 -8.09
C PHE A 432 -27.74 -7.69 -8.23
N TRP A 433 -26.58 -7.06 -8.05
CA TRP A 433 -26.34 -5.65 -8.30
C TRP A 433 -25.22 -5.45 -9.33
N LEU A 434 -25.41 -4.48 -10.23
CA LEU A 434 -24.45 -4.10 -11.27
C LEU A 434 -24.47 -2.56 -11.42
N ASP A 435 -23.31 -1.94 -11.34
CA ASP A 435 -23.15 -0.48 -11.41
C ASP A 435 -23.59 0.12 -12.75
N THR A 436 -23.30 -0.55 -13.86
CA THR A 436 -23.74 -0.20 -15.22
C THR A 436 -25.27 -0.18 -15.36
N PHE A 437 -26.00 -0.85 -14.46
CA PHE A 437 -27.46 -0.76 -14.36
C PHE A 437 -27.93 0.25 -13.33
N ALA A 438 -27.26 0.36 -12.18
CA ALA A 438 -27.71 1.17 -11.06
C ALA A 438 -27.35 2.67 -11.14
N ILE A 439 -26.24 3.02 -11.80
CA ILE A 439 -25.70 4.39 -11.82
C ILE A 439 -26.10 5.11 -13.13
N PRO A 440 -26.96 6.15 -13.10
CA PRO A 440 -27.41 6.81 -14.32
C PRO A 440 -26.28 7.45 -15.14
N VAL A 441 -26.15 7.05 -16.41
CA VAL A 441 -25.04 7.55 -17.27
C VAL A 441 -25.43 8.74 -18.16
N ARG A 442 -26.70 8.89 -18.54
CA ARG A 442 -27.21 10.02 -19.35
C ARG A 442 -28.61 10.48 -18.97
N CYS A 443 -28.84 11.79 -19.08
CA CYS A 443 -30.18 12.38 -19.03
C CYS A 443 -30.81 12.42 -20.43
N LYS A 444 -32.04 11.89 -20.57
CA LYS A 444 -32.79 11.79 -21.84
C LYS A 444 -32.97 13.14 -22.56
N THR A 445 -32.94 14.26 -21.83
CA THR A 445 -33.23 15.61 -22.33
C THR A 445 -32.20 16.17 -23.31
N LEU A 446 -30.94 15.73 -23.25
CA LEU A 446 -29.85 16.29 -24.04
C LEU A 446 -29.87 15.86 -25.51
N GLN A 447 -30.49 14.71 -25.84
CA GLN A 447 -30.58 14.20 -27.21
C GLN A 447 -31.39 15.15 -28.13
N GLY A 448 -32.41 15.83 -27.61
CA GLY A 448 -33.26 16.73 -28.39
C GLY A 448 -32.54 17.98 -28.92
N ARG A 449 -31.45 18.43 -28.27
CA ARG A 449 -30.68 19.60 -28.70
C ARG A 449 -29.56 19.29 -29.68
N ALA A 450 -28.98 18.09 -29.63
CA ALA A 450 -27.87 17.72 -30.53
C ALA A 450 -28.34 17.48 -31.98
N ASN A 451 -29.53 16.89 -32.16
CA ASN A 451 -29.97 16.39 -33.48
C ASN A 451 -30.87 17.36 -34.25
N GLY A 452 -30.91 18.66 -33.90
CA GLY A 452 -31.64 19.72 -34.63
C GLY A 452 -33.17 19.63 -34.67
N SER A 453 -33.75 18.51 -34.22
CA SER A 453 -35.17 18.20 -34.31
C SER A 453 -35.99 18.94 -33.25
N ARG A 454 -36.89 19.84 -33.68
CA ARG A 454 -37.83 20.58 -32.82
C ARG A 454 -39.00 19.70 -32.33
N GLY A 455 -38.70 18.55 -31.76
CA GLY A 455 -39.66 17.73 -31.03
C GLY A 455 -39.71 18.13 -29.55
N GLU A 456 -40.89 18.43 -29.03
CA GLU A 456 -41.12 18.76 -27.62
C GLU A 456 -41.07 17.48 -26.75
N ALA A 457 -39.87 16.95 -26.57
CA ALA A 457 -39.62 15.82 -25.69
C ALA A 457 -39.77 16.24 -24.22
N ASN A 458 -40.91 15.92 -23.61
CA ASN A 458 -41.22 16.22 -22.21
C ASN A 458 -40.10 15.75 -21.28
N ALA A 459 -39.43 16.71 -20.64
CA ALA A 459 -38.28 16.48 -19.77
C ALA A 459 -38.72 15.95 -18.39
N THR A 460 -38.74 14.62 -18.22
CA THR A 460 -39.17 13.97 -16.96
C THR A 460 -38.23 14.21 -15.77
N ILE A 461 -37.03 14.75 -15.99
CA ILE A 461 -35.99 15.02 -14.97
C ILE A 461 -35.23 16.29 -15.35
N SER A 462 -34.95 17.17 -14.38
CA SER A 462 -34.06 18.33 -14.57
C SER A 462 -32.59 17.88 -14.67
N PRO A 463 -31.68 18.69 -15.25
CA PRO A 463 -30.25 18.37 -15.25
C PRO A 463 -29.67 18.26 -13.83
N ASP A 464 -30.15 19.08 -12.91
CA ASP A 464 -29.66 19.14 -11.54
C ASP A 464 -30.16 17.94 -10.71
N ASP A 465 -31.44 17.58 -10.82
CA ASP A 465 -31.97 16.32 -10.24
C ASP A 465 -31.25 15.10 -10.82
N PHE A 466 -30.96 15.07 -12.13
CA PHE A 466 -30.20 13.97 -12.71
C PHE A 466 -28.80 13.86 -12.09
N ASN A 467 -28.08 14.97 -11.95
CA ASN A 467 -26.76 15.00 -11.32
C ASN A 467 -26.85 14.56 -9.84
N GLU A 468 -27.83 15.03 -9.09
CA GLU A 468 -28.00 14.69 -7.67
C GLU A 468 -28.39 13.22 -7.47
N LEU A 469 -29.32 12.68 -8.27
CA LEU A 469 -29.70 11.26 -8.23
C LEU A 469 -28.54 10.35 -8.66
N LYS A 470 -27.71 10.79 -9.61
CA LYS A 470 -26.45 10.10 -9.96
C LYS A 470 -25.48 10.11 -8.76
N GLN A 471 -25.24 11.26 -8.13
CA GLN A 471 -24.39 11.35 -6.94
C GLN A 471 -24.91 10.47 -5.79
N LEU A 472 -26.23 10.42 -5.60
CA LEU A 472 -26.86 9.54 -4.62
C LEU A 472 -26.56 8.06 -4.93
N SER A 473 -26.73 7.61 -6.18
CA SER A 473 -26.44 6.23 -6.58
C SER A 473 -24.96 5.83 -6.39
N ILE A 474 -24.02 6.78 -6.53
CA ILE A 474 -22.58 6.55 -6.30
C ILE A 474 -22.28 6.45 -4.79
N ARG A 475 -22.88 7.31 -3.96
CA ARG A 475 -22.73 7.25 -2.49
C ARG A 475 -23.20 5.91 -1.92
N GLN A 476 -24.26 5.34 -2.49
CA GLN A 476 -24.81 4.04 -2.07
C GLN A 476 -23.90 2.83 -2.35
N ILE A 477 -22.82 2.97 -3.13
CA ILE A 477 -21.90 1.85 -3.43
C ILE A 477 -21.29 1.27 -2.13
N TYR A 478 -21.06 2.09 -1.10
CA TYR A 478 -20.60 1.61 0.21
C TYR A 478 -21.60 0.58 0.79
N ASP A 479 -22.82 1.05 1.05
CA ASP A 479 -23.85 0.26 1.70
C ASP A 479 -24.28 -0.96 0.88
N VAL A 480 -24.24 -0.87 -0.46
CA VAL A 480 -24.54 -1.99 -1.37
C VAL A 480 -23.52 -3.12 -1.21
N PHE A 481 -22.22 -2.83 -1.27
CA PHE A 481 -21.20 -3.87 -1.13
C PHE A 481 -21.11 -4.39 0.31
N GLU A 482 -21.34 -3.55 1.33
CA GLU A 482 -21.46 -3.99 2.72
C GLU A 482 -22.72 -4.87 2.96
N ALA A 483 -23.84 -4.58 2.30
CA ALA A 483 -25.05 -5.39 2.39
C ALA A 483 -24.94 -6.74 1.65
N SER A 484 -24.14 -6.80 0.58
CA SER A 484 -23.98 -7.97 -0.30
C SER A 484 -23.58 -9.27 0.42
N THR A 485 -23.91 -10.42 -0.16
CA THR A 485 -23.41 -11.72 0.32
C THR A 485 -22.07 -12.08 -0.31
N HIS A 486 -21.96 -11.89 -1.63
CA HIS A 486 -20.80 -12.23 -2.43
C HIS A 486 -20.49 -11.10 -3.43
N ALA A 487 -19.22 -10.79 -3.66
CA ALA A 487 -18.78 -10.04 -4.84
C ALA A 487 -18.17 -11.00 -5.86
N ILE A 488 -18.77 -11.08 -7.04
CA ILE A 488 -18.29 -11.90 -8.15
C ILE A 488 -17.34 -11.04 -8.98
N VAL A 489 -16.06 -11.42 -9.01
CA VAL A 489 -15.01 -10.72 -9.75
C VAL A 489 -15.01 -11.18 -11.21
N ILE A 490 -15.10 -10.23 -12.13
CA ILE A 490 -15.01 -10.44 -13.58
C ILE A 490 -13.90 -9.56 -14.17
N ASP A 491 -12.76 -10.19 -14.45
CA ASP A 491 -11.63 -9.65 -15.21
C ASP A 491 -11.43 -10.52 -16.46
N LYS A 492 -11.31 -9.90 -17.63
CA LYS A 492 -11.11 -10.58 -18.92
C LYS A 492 -9.83 -11.43 -18.94
N ASP A 493 -8.72 -10.92 -18.39
CA ASP A 493 -7.47 -11.69 -18.34
C ASP A 493 -7.64 -12.95 -17.48
N LEU A 494 -8.38 -12.88 -16.36
CA LEU A 494 -8.65 -14.05 -15.50
C LEU A 494 -9.64 -15.03 -16.13
N CYS A 495 -10.73 -14.55 -16.73
CA CYS A 495 -11.74 -15.39 -17.39
C CYS A 495 -11.20 -16.15 -18.62
N GLN A 496 -9.98 -15.84 -19.07
CA GLN A 496 -9.26 -16.51 -20.15
C GLN A 496 -8.07 -17.36 -19.65
N GLN A 497 -7.90 -17.49 -18.34
CA GLN A 497 -6.86 -18.32 -17.72
C GLN A 497 -7.49 -19.50 -16.99
N ARG A 498 -7.17 -20.71 -17.42
CA ARG A 498 -7.38 -21.90 -16.59
C ARG A 498 -6.51 -21.84 -15.33
N VAL A 499 -6.92 -22.52 -14.25
CA VAL A 499 -6.11 -22.78 -13.06
C VAL A 499 -6.08 -24.29 -12.80
N MET A 500 -4.90 -24.88 -12.63
CA MET A 500 -4.72 -26.33 -12.49
C MET A 500 -4.91 -26.80 -11.04
N GLY A 501 -5.93 -26.29 -10.35
CA GLY A 501 -6.27 -26.63 -8.96
C GLY A 501 -5.27 -26.17 -7.89
N LYS A 502 -4.24 -25.38 -8.22
CA LYS A 502 -3.24 -24.90 -7.26
C LYS A 502 -3.63 -23.53 -6.66
N PRO A 503 -3.76 -23.38 -5.32
CA PRO A 503 -4.02 -22.09 -4.67
C PRO A 503 -2.94 -21.04 -4.97
N ILE A 504 -1.67 -21.48 -5.04
CA ILE A 504 -0.50 -20.64 -5.37
C ILE A 504 -0.66 -20.02 -6.78
N GLU A 505 -1.13 -20.79 -7.75
CA GLU A 505 -1.36 -20.35 -9.13
C GLU A 505 -2.53 -19.34 -9.21
N ALA A 506 -3.69 -19.67 -8.63
CA ALA A 506 -4.85 -18.77 -8.57
C ALA A 506 -4.49 -17.40 -7.95
N SER A 507 -3.74 -17.43 -6.85
CA SER A 507 -3.32 -16.24 -6.10
C SER A 507 -2.41 -15.33 -6.91
N MET A 508 -1.47 -15.90 -7.67
CA MET A 508 -0.53 -15.14 -8.48
C MET A 508 -1.18 -14.58 -9.75
N LYS A 509 -2.10 -15.33 -10.36
CA LYS A 509 -2.97 -14.82 -11.44
C LYS A 509 -3.86 -13.66 -10.94
N LEU A 510 -4.46 -13.80 -9.75
CA LEU A 510 -5.21 -12.70 -9.11
C LEU A 510 -4.33 -11.47 -8.85
N LEU A 511 -3.17 -11.61 -8.22
CA LEU A 511 -2.25 -10.49 -7.95
C LEU A 511 -1.86 -9.74 -9.24
N THR A 512 -1.69 -10.45 -10.36
CA THR A 512 -1.31 -9.88 -11.65
C THR A 512 -2.49 -9.38 -12.48
N SER A 513 -3.74 -9.59 -12.06
CA SER A 513 -4.98 -9.15 -12.75
C SER A 513 -5.12 -7.63 -12.88
N THR A 514 -5.89 -7.18 -13.86
CA THR A 514 -6.22 -5.76 -14.05
C THR A 514 -7.19 -5.27 -12.96
N TRP A 515 -8.00 -6.17 -12.39
CA TRP A 515 -8.84 -5.94 -11.22
C TRP A 515 -8.06 -5.48 -9.97
N MET A 516 -6.82 -5.96 -9.75
CA MET A 516 -5.94 -5.42 -8.68
C MET A 516 -5.50 -3.96 -8.87
N ARG A 517 -5.52 -3.46 -10.12
CA ARG A 517 -4.99 -2.13 -10.49
C ARG A 517 -6.07 -1.07 -10.64
N ARG A 518 -7.35 -1.40 -10.46
CA ARG A 518 -8.44 -0.41 -10.43
C ARG A 518 -8.57 0.20 -9.04
N LEU A 519 -8.89 1.49 -8.94
CA LEU A 519 -9.11 2.15 -7.64
C LEU A 519 -10.38 1.62 -6.96
N TRP A 520 -11.52 1.74 -7.63
CA TRP A 520 -12.84 1.36 -7.12
C TRP A 520 -12.93 -0.09 -6.61
N THR A 521 -12.23 -1.02 -7.27
CA THR A 521 -12.26 -2.44 -6.91
C THR A 521 -11.62 -2.76 -5.55
N LEU A 522 -10.82 -1.85 -4.98
CA LEU A 522 -10.37 -1.98 -3.60
C LEU A 522 -11.54 -1.90 -2.61
N GLN A 523 -12.46 -0.94 -2.82
CA GLN A 523 -13.66 -0.81 -2.00
C GLN A 523 -14.58 -2.02 -2.20
N GLU A 524 -14.77 -2.44 -3.45
CA GLU A 524 -15.58 -3.62 -3.80
C GLU A 524 -15.06 -4.89 -3.10
N ALA A 525 -13.73 -5.08 -3.03
CA ALA A 525 -13.11 -6.18 -2.29
C ALA A 525 -13.22 -6.01 -0.75
N PHE A 526 -12.84 -4.85 -0.22
CA PHE A 526 -12.78 -4.58 1.22
C PHE A 526 -14.15 -4.66 1.90
N LEU A 527 -15.21 -4.20 1.23
CA LEU A 527 -16.56 -4.13 1.77
C LEU A 527 -17.32 -5.47 1.72
N SER A 528 -16.93 -6.38 0.82
CA SER A 528 -17.67 -7.64 0.57
C SER A 528 -17.40 -8.74 1.60
N LYS A 529 -18.48 -9.42 2.01
CA LYS A 529 -18.43 -10.53 2.98
C LYS A 529 -17.66 -11.73 2.43
N THR A 530 -17.91 -12.08 1.17
CA THR A 530 -17.19 -13.11 0.40
C THR A 530 -16.82 -12.53 -0.96
N ILE A 531 -15.67 -12.94 -1.53
CA ILE A 531 -15.23 -12.57 -2.88
C ILE A 531 -15.04 -13.86 -3.69
N CYS A 532 -15.68 -13.97 -4.85
CA CYS A 532 -15.61 -15.14 -5.73
C CYS A 532 -14.92 -14.78 -7.04
N ILE A 533 -13.81 -15.44 -7.36
CA ILE A 533 -12.94 -15.07 -8.49
C ILE A 533 -13.23 -15.96 -9.71
N SER A 534 -13.66 -15.34 -10.82
CA SER A 534 -13.94 -16.03 -12.08
C SER A 534 -12.65 -16.31 -12.86
N PHE A 535 -12.49 -17.56 -13.31
CA PHE A 535 -11.39 -18.03 -14.18
C PHE A 535 -11.97 -18.74 -15.43
N GLU A 536 -11.13 -19.14 -16.39
CA GLU A 536 -11.60 -19.91 -17.56
C GLU A 536 -12.22 -21.24 -17.10
N SER A 537 -13.55 -21.35 -17.25
CA SER A 537 -14.27 -22.57 -16.89
C SER A 537 -14.63 -23.38 -18.13
N ARG A 538 -13.71 -24.26 -18.53
CA ARG A 538 -14.05 -25.45 -19.33
C ARG A 538 -14.73 -26.54 -18.49
N LEU A 539 -15.59 -26.12 -17.55
CA LEU A 539 -16.29 -26.96 -16.59
C LEU A 539 -15.33 -27.91 -15.87
N ASP A 540 -14.33 -27.35 -15.18
CA ASP A 540 -13.62 -28.04 -14.10
C ASP A 540 -14.55 -28.24 -12.87
N ILE A 541 -15.72 -28.85 -13.12
CA ILE A 541 -16.56 -29.55 -12.14
C ILE A 541 -15.82 -30.83 -11.77
N HIS A 542 -14.65 -30.65 -11.14
CA HIS A 542 -14.03 -31.74 -10.41
C HIS A 542 -14.95 -32.07 -9.24
N ARG A 543 -15.70 -33.17 -9.37
CA ARG A 543 -16.16 -33.95 -8.22
C ARG A 543 -14.90 -34.44 -7.49
N THR A 544 -14.40 -33.64 -6.57
CA THR A 544 -13.33 -34.01 -5.63
C THR A 544 -13.84 -34.90 -4.48
N SER A 545 -15.16 -35.04 -4.36
CA SER A 545 -15.81 -36.04 -3.52
C SER A 545 -16.84 -36.85 -4.31
N ASP A 546 -17.05 -38.10 -3.90
CA ASP A 546 -18.14 -38.96 -4.36
C ASP A 546 -19.49 -38.60 -3.68
N ASN A 547 -19.58 -37.45 -3.01
CA ASN A 547 -20.75 -37.02 -2.24
C ASN A 547 -21.72 -36.19 -3.12
N PRO A 548 -22.87 -36.73 -3.53
CA PRO A 548 -23.80 -36.02 -4.42
C PRO A 548 -24.51 -34.82 -3.77
N ASN A 549 -24.33 -34.60 -2.46
CA ASN A 549 -24.90 -33.47 -1.73
C ASN A 549 -23.93 -32.28 -1.59
N GLU A 550 -22.69 -32.39 -2.05
CA GLU A 550 -21.70 -31.31 -1.96
C GLU A 550 -21.84 -30.37 -3.17
N ILE A 551 -22.20 -29.11 -2.91
CA ILE A 551 -22.49 -28.13 -3.97
C ILE A 551 -21.18 -27.69 -4.63
N PRO A 552 -21.03 -27.78 -5.97
CA PRO A 552 -19.82 -27.32 -6.65
C PRO A 552 -19.67 -25.79 -6.54
N HIS A 553 -18.72 -25.33 -5.72
CA HIS A 553 -18.38 -23.91 -5.64
C HIS A 553 -17.75 -23.42 -6.96
N PRO A 554 -18.29 -22.35 -7.60
CA PRO A 554 -17.72 -21.80 -8.82
C PRO A 554 -16.62 -20.78 -8.51
N GLY A 555 -15.53 -20.88 -9.26
CA GLY A 555 -14.40 -19.97 -9.08
C GLY A 555 -13.76 -20.11 -7.71
N TRP A 556 -12.86 -19.18 -7.40
CA TRP A 556 -12.08 -19.25 -6.17
C TRP A 556 -12.67 -18.28 -5.15
N ASP A 557 -13.27 -18.83 -4.08
CA ASP A 557 -13.57 -18.06 -2.88
C ASP A 557 -12.25 -17.55 -2.28
N PHE A 558 -12.14 -16.24 -2.09
CA PHE A 558 -10.92 -15.58 -1.66
C PHE A 558 -10.51 -15.92 -0.22
N ASP A 559 -11.46 -16.13 0.69
CA ASP A 559 -11.17 -16.45 2.09
C ASP A 559 -10.81 -17.94 2.24
N ILE A 560 -11.44 -18.83 1.47
CA ILE A 560 -11.00 -20.24 1.34
C ILE A 560 -9.61 -20.32 0.69
N LEU A 561 -9.35 -19.55 -0.37
CA LEU A 561 -8.04 -19.45 -1.02
C LEU A 561 -6.97 -18.99 -0.01
N LEU A 562 -7.26 -17.92 0.74
CA LEU A 562 -6.39 -17.43 1.82
C LEU A 562 -6.17 -18.47 2.92
N GLN A 563 -7.18 -19.27 3.27
CA GLN A 563 -7.07 -20.37 4.25
C GLN A 563 -6.18 -21.51 3.72
N GLN A 564 -6.32 -21.88 2.45
CA GLN A 564 -5.50 -22.92 1.79
C GLN A 564 -4.02 -22.51 1.74
N LEU A 565 -3.72 -21.24 1.45
CA LEU A 565 -2.35 -20.70 1.54
C LEU A 565 -1.80 -20.64 3.00
N ASN A 566 -2.65 -20.78 4.01
CA ASN A 566 -2.30 -20.83 5.43
C ASN A 566 -2.30 -22.27 5.98
N GLY A 567 -2.39 -23.28 5.12
CA GLY A 567 -2.53 -24.68 5.56
C GLY A 567 -1.44 -25.12 6.55
N ASN A 568 -1.78 -26.03 7.46
CA ASN A 568 -0.78 -26.73 8.27
C ASN A 568 0.03 -27.63 7.34
N HIS A 569 1.13 -27.12 6.80
CA HIS A 569 1.97 -27.86 5.89
C HIS A 569 2.76 -28.94 6.64
N ASP A 570 2.51 -30.19 6.25
CA ASP A 570 3.37 -31.33 6.56
C ASP A 570 4.82 -31.09 6.10
N GLU A 571 5.77 -31.83 6.67
CA GLU A 571 7.21 -31.57 6.54
C GLU A 571 7.81 -31.84 5.14
N GLU A 572 6.99 -32.27 4.18
CA GLU A 572 7.37 -32.70 2.82
C GLU A 572 7.15 -31.62 1.73
N LYS A 573 6.73 -30.40 2.10
CA LYS A 573 6.34 -29.33 1.14
C LYS A 573 6.82 -27.92 1.53
N THR A 574 7.97 -27.81 2.18
CA THR A 574 8.53 -26.57 2.76
C THR A 574 8.65 -25.42 1.76
N LEU A 575 9.15 -25.67 0.55
CA LEU A 575 9.26 -24.66 -0.51
C LEU A 575 7.88 -24.14 -0.95
N GLN A 576 6.97 -25.01 -1.38
CA GLN A 576 5.59 -24.61 -1.73
C GLN A 576 4.92 -23.85 -0.58
N ALA A 577 5.15 -24.29 0.65
CA ALA A 577 4.65 -23.71 1.87
C ALA A 577 5.30 -22.37 2.28
N ALA A 578 6.46 -22.02 1.72
CA ALA A 578 7.09 -20.71 1.88
C ALA A 578 6.56 -19.73 0.82
N MET A 579 6.44 -20.20 -0.43
CA MET A 579 5.85 -19.43 -1.54
C MET A 579 4.39 -19.06 -1.26
N ALA A 580 3.59 -20.00 -0.74
CA ALA A 580 2.21 -19.76 -0.31
C ALA A 580 2.11 -18.68 0.77
N GLY A 581 3.04 -18.66 1.73
CA GLY A 581 3.10 -17.65 2.79
C GLY A 581 3.38 -16.24 2.26
N ILE A 582 4.28 -16.11 1.28
CA ILE A 582 4.57 -14.83 0.60
C ILE A 582 3.35 -14.36 -0.21
N LEU A 583 2.74 -15.22 -1.03
CA LEU A 583 1.55 -14.87 -1.79
C LEU A 583 0.38 -14.45 -0.88
N ARG A 584 0.17 -15.15 0.23
CA ARG A 584 -0.83 -14.80 1.25
C ARG A 584 -0.55 -13.43 1.86
N GLN A 585 0.71 -13.14 2.20
CA GLN A 585 1.09 -11.83 2.72
C GLN A 585 0.82 -10.72 1.68
N GLN A 586 1.24 -10.91 0.43
CA GLN A 586 1.03 -9.96 -0.66
C GLN A 586 -0.47 -9.73 -0.94
N LEU A 587 -1.29 -10.78 -0.97
CA LEU A 587 -2.76 -10.64 -1.12
C LEU A 587 -3.39 -9.85 0.02
N LEU A 588 -3.01 -10.12 1.27
CA LEU A 588 -3.52 -9.39 2.43
C LEU A 588 -3.10 -7.90 2.40
N GLU A 589 -1.89 -7.61 1.91
CA GLU A 589 -1.35 -6.24 1.83
C GLU A 589 -1.84 -5.46 0.59
N ASN A 590 -2.28 -6.15 -0.47
CA ASN A 590 -2.84 -5.53 -1.68
C ASN A 590 -4.36 -5.21 -1.57
N LEU A 591 -5.06 -5.81 -0.59
CA LEU A 591 -6.52 -5.80 -0.45
C LEU A 591 -7.03 -5.44 0.95
N MET A 592 -6.19 -4.87 1.82
CA MET A 592 -6.53 -4.53 3.22
C MET A 592 -7.11 -5.75 3.97
N GLY A 593 -6.56 -6.94 3.75
CA GLY A 593 -7.18 -8.21 4.14
C GLY A 593 -7.19 -8.46 5.65
N LYS A 594 -6.19 -7.95 6.38
CA LYS A 594 -6.14 -8.02 7.86
C LYS A 594 -7.24 -7.14 8.45
N GLU A 595 -7.36 -5.93 7.92
CA GLU A 595 -8.35 -4.93 8.29
C GLU A 595 -9.76 -5.47 7.98
N ARG A 596 -9.98 -6.05 6.79
CA ARG A 596 -11.23 -6.69 6.35
C ARG A 596 -11.70 -7.77 7.31
N GLN A 597 -10.81 -8.66 7.76
CA GLN A 597 -11.12 -9.71 8.75
C GLN A 597 -11.44 -9.15 10.14
N SER A 598 -11.03 -7.91 10.43
CA SER A 598 -11.24 -7.23 11.71
C SER A 598 -12.38 -6.18 11.73
N ARG A 599 -13.26 -6.16 10.71
CA ARG A 599 -14.25 -5.07 10.41
C ARG A 599 -15.38 -4.80 11.44
N ASN A 600 -15.17 -5.11 12.72
CA ASN A 600 -15.93 -4.50 13.83
C ASN A 600 -15.57 -3.01 13.96
N LEU A 601 -16.17 -2.16 13.11
CA LEU A 601 -15.93 -0.70 13.05
C LEU A 601 -16.22 0.06 14.36
N ALA A 602 -16.86 -0.58 15.35
CA ALA A 602 -17.04 -0.06 16.71
C ALA A 602 -15.73 0.02 17.52
N ASP A 603 -14.69 -0.73 17.13
CA ASP A 603 -13.42 -0.88 17.86
C ASP A 603 -12.29 0.00 17.29
N VAL A 604 -12.60 0.91 16.35
CA VAL A 604 -11.65 1.89 15.77
C VAL A 604 -11.53 3.17 16.63
N SER A 605 -11.96 3.11 17.90
CA SER A 605 -11.75 4.16 18.91
C SER A 605 -10.31 4.25 19.40
N VAL A 606 -9.49 3.22 19.14
CA VAL A 606 -8.05 3.21 19.42
C VAL A 606 -7.30 3.81 18.22
N PRO A 607 -6.59 4.96 18.36
CA PRO A 607 -5.99 5.65 17.23
C PRO A 607 -5.01 4.80 16.40
N GLN A 608 -4.26 3.89 17.03
CA GLN A 608 -3.35 2.97 16.33
C GLN A 608 -4.08 2.01 15.37
N LYS A 609 -5.34 1.61 15.67
CA LYS A 609 -6.16 0.79 14.75
C LYS A 609 -6.62 1.63 13.56
N GLY A 610 -7.08 2.86 13.80
CA GLY A 610 -7.42 3.81 12.73
C GLY A 610 -6.22 4.13 11.83
N SER A 611 -5.04 4.30 12.43
CA SER A 611 -3.80 4.59 11.70
C SER A 611 -3.35 3.41 10.84
N THR A 612 -3.44 2.19 11.38
CA THR A 612 -3.21 0.96 10.61
C THR A 612 -4.18 0.86 9.42
N LEU A 613 -5.48 1.13 9.61
CA LEU A 613 -6.49 1.14 8.54
C LEU A 613 -6.14 2.16 7.44
N ILE A 614 -5.79 3.39 7.81
CA ILE A 614 -5.44 4.48 6.87
C ILE A 614 -4.14 4.15 6.12
N ALA A 615 -3.13 3.61 6.79
CA ALA A 615 -1.88 3.18 6.19
C ALA A 615 -2.05 2.00 5.22
N SER A 616 -2.88 1.00 5.58
CA SER A 616 -3.20 -0.13 4.70
C SER A 616 -4.06 0.29 3.50
N ALA A 617 -4.93 1.29 3.65
CA ALA A 617 -5.66 1.90 2.54
C ALA A 617 -4.70 2.62 1.58
N TRP A 618 -3.82 3.50 2.08
CA TRP A 618 -2.80 4.17 1.27
C TRP A 618 -1.90 3.16 0.55
N ARG A 619 -1.40 2.15 1.26
CA ARG A 619 -0.54 1.10 0.70
C ARG A 619 -1.25 0.36 -0.43
N SER A 620 -2.51 0.00 -0.23
CA SER A 620 -3.32 -0.69 -1.25
C SER A 620 -3.66 0.18 -2.47
N VAL A 621 -3.51 1.51 -2.39
CA VAL A 621 -3.87 2.49 -3.45
C VAL A 621 -2.69 2.96 -4.28
N ARG A 622 -1.43 2.85 -3.81
CA ARG A 622 -0.26 3.44 -4.49
C ARG A 622 -0.07 3.02 -5.97
N TRP A 623 -0.45 1.79 -6.33
CA TRP A 623 -0.40 1.24 -7.70
C TRP A 623 -1.79 1.17 -8.38
N ARG A 624 -2.83 1.75 -7.79
CA ARG A 624 -4.18 1.74 -8.38
C ARG A 624 -4.39 2.94 -9.30
N THR A 625 -5.32 2.77 -10.23
CA THR A 625 -5.57 3.66 -11.36
C THR A 625 -7.07 3.95 -11.50
N THR A 626 -7.39 5.12 -12.06
CA THR A 626 -8.76 5.56 -12.35
C THR A 626 -8.79 6.34 -13.67
N SER A 627 -9.95 6.32 -14.35
CA SER A 627 -10.20 7.12 -15.56
C SER A 627 -10.51 8.60 -15.28
N ARG A 628 -10.67 8.99 -14.01
CA ARG A 628 -10.89 10.37 -13.56
C ARG A 628 -10.13 10.61 -12.27
N LEU A 629 -9.19 11.55 -12.24
CA LEU A 629 -8.39 11.83 -11.04
C LEU A 629 -9.21 12.45 -9.89
N GLU A 630 -10.39 13.01 -10.18
CA GLU A 630 -11.35 13.45 -9.16
C GLU A 630 -11.97 12.28 -8.37
N ASP A 631 -11.98 11.06 -8.91
CA ASP A 631 -12.51 9.87 -8.24
C ASP A 631 -11.62 9.46 -7.05
N GLU A 632 -10.37 9.94 -6.97
CA GLU A 632 -9.40 9.51 -5.95
C GLU A 632 -9.93 9.73 -4.52
N THR A 633 -10.20 10.98 -4.18
CA THR A 633 -10.70 11.36 -2.85
C THR A 633 -12.14 10.93 -2.61
N LEU A 634 -12.93 10.77 -3.68
CA LEU A 634 -14.30 10.22 -3.60
C LEU A 634 -14.28 8.73 -3.20
N ALA A 635 -13.48 7.92 -3.88
CA ALA A 635 -13.35 6.49 -3.58
C ALA A 635 -12.68 6.27 -2.22
N LEU A 636 -11.67 7.05 -1.85
CA LEU A 636 -11.04 7.01 -0.53
C LEU A 636 -12.01 7.40 0.60
N ALA A 637 -12.78 8.48 0.43
CA ALA A 637 -13.77 8.92 1.41
C ALA A 637 -14.92 7.90 1.56
N THR A 638 -15.28 7.22 0.46
CA THR A 638 -16.30 6.16 0.48
C THR A 638 -15.75 4.89 1.13
N LEU A 639 -14.57 4.40 0.75
CA LEU A 639 -13.85 3.26 1.35
C LEU A 639 -13.71 3.39 2.88
N LEU A 640 -13.37 4.58 3.36
CA LEU A 640 -13.17 4.89 4.78
C LEU A 640 -14.43 5.43 5.48
N HIS A 641 -15.62 5.28 4.86
CA HIS A 641 -16.93 5.63 5.43
C HIS A 641 -16.98 7.04 6.05
N LEU A 642 -16.48 8.03 5.32
CA LEU A 642 -16.50 9.44 5.71
C LEU A 642 -17.78 10.12 5.22
N SER A 643 -18.40 10.98 6.04
CA SER A 643 -19.52 11.81 5.57
C SER A 643 -18.99 13.02 4.80
N TYR A 644 -18.93 12.91 3.47
CA TYR A 644 -18.42 13.96 2.58
C TYR A 644 -19.52 14.80 1.88
N ARG A 645 -20.79 14.66 2.30
CA ARG A 645 -21.97 15.29 1.67
C ARG A 645 -21.80 16.81 1.50
N ASP A 646 -21.22 17.48 2.51
CA ASP A 646 -21.12 18.95 2.61
C ASP A 646 -19.70 19.48 2.29
N THR A 647 -18.91 18.73 1.52
CA THR A 647 -17.51 19.06 1.18
C THR A 647 -17.28 19.14 -0.33
N THR A 648 -16.12 19.63 -0.78
CA THR A 648 -15.78 19.69 -2.21
C THR A 648 -15.73 18.30 -2.87
N ILE A 649 -15.48 17.23 -2.11
CA ILE A 649 -15.47 15.83 -2.58
C ILE A 649 -16.84 15.45 -3.18
N SER A 650 -17.94 16.02 -2.69
CA SER A 650 -19.30 15.78 -3.19
C SER A 650 -19.53 16.15 -4.66
N GLN A 651 -18.60 16.89 -5.27
CA GLN A 651 -18.64 17.41 -6.64
C GLN A 651 -17.92 16.49 -7.66
N ALA A 652 -17.16 15.49 -7.19
CA ALA A 652 -16.46 14.51 -8.02
C ALA A 652 -17.43 13.77 -8.97
N GLY A 653 -17.03 13.48 -10.21
CA GLY A 653 -17.87 12.74 -11.15
C GLY A 653 -18.98 13.57 -11.82
N GLY A 654 -19.03 14.88 -11.54
CA GLY A 654 -19.91 15.85 -12.20
C GLY A 654 -19.59 16.07 -13.69
N VAL A 655 -20.43 16.88 -14.35
CA VAL A 655 -20.27 17.24 -15.78
C VAL A 655 -19.59 18.62 -15.91
N VAL A 656 -18.45 18.79 -15.24
CA VAL A 656 -17.64 20.01 -15.35
C VAL A 656 -16.71 19.92 -16.56
N GLN A 657 -17.30 19.91 -17.76
CA GLN A 657 -16.55 20.06 -19.00
C GLN A 657 -16.07 21.51 -19.13
N GLY A 658 -14.77 21.73 -19.30
CA GLY A 658 -14.21 23.05 -19.61
C GLY A 658 -13.52 23.81 -18.46
N LEU A 659 -13.15 23.14 -17.35
CA LEU A 659 -12.12 23.71 -16.45
C LEU A 659 -10.74 23.57 -17.10
N ASP A 660 -9.94 24.64 -17.03
CA ASP A 660 -8.53 24.58 -17.40
C ASP A 660 -7.75 23.67 -16.42
N LYS A 661 -6.66 23.05 -16.93
CA LYS A 661 -5.82 22.11 -16.16
C LYS A 661 -5.39 22.62 -14.77
N PRO A 662 -5.03 23.91 -14.56
CA PRO A 662 -4.64 24.41 -13.24
C PRO A 662 -5.80 24.42 -12.23
N ASP A 663 -7.02 24.73 -12.65
CA ASP A 663 -8.16 24.82 -11.74
C ASP A 663 -8.72 23.45 -11.38
N ALA A 664 -8.69 22.50 -12.33
CA ALA A 664 -8.92 21.09 -12.03
C ALA A 664 -7.88 20.54 -11.02
N ALA A 665 -6.65 21.04 -11.01
CA ALA A 665 -5.64 20.67 -10.00
C ALA A 665 -5.96 21.28 -8.62
N LYS A 666 -6.26 22.58 -8.55
CA LYS A 666 -6.69 23.26 -7.30
C LYS A 666 -7.93 22.59 -6.68
N GLN A 667 -8.88 22.13 -7.50
CA GLN A 667 -10.06 21.41 -7.04
C GLN A 667 -9.67 20.11 -6.32
N ARG A 668 -8.81 19.27 -6.94
CA ARG A 668 -8.35 18.02 -6.32
C ARG A 668 -7.57 18.26 -5.02
N ASP A 669 -6.73 19.28 -4.97
CA ASP A 669 -6.02 19.67 -3.74
C ASP A 669 -7.01 20.04 -2.62
N GLY A 670 -8.07 20.79 -2.95
CA GLY A 670 -9.13 21.17 -2.01
C GLY A 670 -9.91 19.95 -1.50
N MET A 671 -10.18 18.98 -2.38
CA MET A 671 -10.82 17.72 -2.02
C MET A 671 -9.93 16.85 -1.11
N MET A 672 -8.60 16.87 -1.30
CA MET A 672 -7.66 16.14 -0.45
C MET A 672 -7.54 16.80 0.94
N ARG A 673 -7.52 18.15 1.01
CA ARG A 673 -7.61 18.91 2.27
C ARG A 673 -8.91 18.58 3.03
N ASP A 674 -10.04 18.60 2.34
CA ASP A 674 -11.34 18.25 2.92
C ASP A 674 -11.36 16.79 3.41
N PHE A 675 -10.78 15.87 2.64
CA PHE A 675 -10.65 14.46 3.01
C PHE A 675 -9.85 14.28 4.31
N TRP A 676 -8.68 14.90 4.45
CA TRP A 676 -7.92 14.84 5.71
C TRP A 676 -8.65 15.48 6.89
N THR A 677 -9.40 16.56 6.63
CA THR A 677 -10.26 17.20 7.64
C THR A 677 -11.39 16.26 8.09
N LEU A 678 -11.92 15.42 7.21
CA LEU A 678 -12.88 14.37 7.57
C LEU A 678 -12.21 13.19 8.31
N ILE A 679 -10.98 12.83 7.95
CA ILE A 679 -10.20 11.79 8.64
C ILE A 679 -9.96 12.18 10.10
N ASP A 680 -9.47 13.38 10.42
CA ASP A 680 -9.25 13.78 11.82
C ASP A 680 -10.57 13.87 12.62
N ARG A 681 -11.65 14.35 12.01
CA ARG A 681 -12.98 14.36 12.64
C ARG A 681 -13.52 12.96 12.94
N ARG A 682 -13.30 11.98 12.05
CA ARG A 682 -13.88 10.62 12.15
C ARG A 682 -13.00 9.64 12.93
N TYR A 683 -11.68 9.84 12.85
CA TYR A 683 -10.63 8.97 13.35
C TYR A 683 -9.54 9.82 14.05
N LYS A 684 -9.94 10.61 15.05
CA LYS A 684 -9.05 11.60 15.70
C LYS A 684 -7.71 11.00 16.13
N GLY A 685 -6.63 11.70 15.77
CA GLY A 685 -5.25 11.30 16.06
C GLY A 685 -4.78 10.01 15.37
N SER A 686 -5.53 9.51 14.38
CA SER A 686 -5.18 8.31 13.61
C SER A 686 -4.43 8.59 12.32
N ILE A 687 -4.15 9.85 11.95
CA ILE A 687 -3.37 10.16 10.74
C ILE A 687 -1.99 9.47 10.87
N PRO A 688 -1.57 8.64 9.92
CA PRO A 688 -0.27 7.96 10.04
C PRO A 688 0.88 8.97 10.04
N ALA A 689 1.60 9.06 11.16
CA ALA A 689 2.70 10.00 11.34
C ALA A 689 3.78 9.89 10.24
N GLY A 690 3.96 8.69 9.66
CA GLY A 690 4.90 8.44 8.57
C GLY A 690 4.56 9.09 7.23
N MET A 691 3.35 9.68 7.07
CA MET A 691 2.96 10.41 5.85
C MET A 691 3.95 11.54 5.50
N ILE A 692 4.58 12.15 6.52
CA ILE A 692 5.56 13.23 6.37
C ILE A 692 6.79 12.85 5.56
N PHE A 693 7.19 11.57 5.57
CA PHE A 693 8.39 11.06 4.89
C PHE A 693 8.14 10.61 3.45
N LEU A 694 6.87 10.41 3.04
CA LEU A 694 6.55 9.87 1.71
C LEU A 694 7.12 10.76 0.59
N PRO A 695 7.68 10.21 -0.50
CA PRO A 695 8.41 11.02 -1.49
C PRO A 695 7.52 11.89 -2.39
N LEU A 696 6.20 11.73 -2.33
CA LEU A 696 5.19 12.37 -3.18
C LEU A 696 5.16 13.92 -3.10
N ASP A 697 4.58 14.55 -4.13
CA ASP A 697 4.33 16.01 -4.14
C ASP A 697 3.35 16.43 -3.03
N ARG A 698 3.52 17.65 -2.49
CA ARG A 698 2.80 18.15 -1.32
C ARG A 698 1.67 19.15 -1.64
N LEU A 699 0.67 19.20 -0.77
CA LEU A 699 -0.42 20.17 -0.87
C LEU A 699 0.09 21.58 -0.60
N THR A 700 -0.36 22.55 -1.42
CA THR A 700 0.00 23.97 -1.27
C THR A 700 -1.06 24.72 -0.46
N PHE A 701 -1.45 24.16 0.70
CA PHE A 701 -2.37 24.76 1.66
C PHE A 701 -1.69 24.84 3.04
N PRO A 702 -1.82 25.98 3.77
CA PRO A 702 -1.32 26.11 5.13
C PRO A 702 -1.87 25.00 6.04
N GLY A 703 -1.02 24.40 6.87
CA GLY A 703 -1.35 23.31 7.78
C GLY A 703 -1.49 21.93 7.11
N PHE A 704 -1.29 21.82 5.80
CA PHE A 704 -1.46 20.59 5.01
C PHE A 704 -0.28 20.24 4.09
N GLY A 705 0.78 21.05 4.05
CA GLY A 705 1.98 20.79 3.27
C GLY A 705 2.75 19.54 3.71
N TRP A 706 2.53 19.02 4.91
CA TRP A 706 3.02 17.69 5.29
C TRP A 706 2.41 16.54 4.44
N SER A 707 1.24 16.75 3.82
CA SER A 707 0.47 15.72 3.10
C SER A 707 0.81 15.61 1.61
N PRO A 708 0.90 14.39 1.06
CA PRO A 708 0.77 14.14 -0.37
C PRO A 708 -0.45 14.80 -1.02
N ARG A 709 -0.33 15.22 -2.29
CA ARG A 709 -1.44 15.70 -3.15
C ARG A 709 -2.36 14.58 -3.63
N SER A 710 -1.80 13.38 -3.77
CA SER A 710 -2.41 12.16 -4.28
C SER A 710 -1.84 10.98 -3.48
N TRP A 711 -2.58 9.88 -3.41
CA TRP A 711 -2.15 8.59 -2.85
C TRP A 711 -1.75 7.60 -3.95
N MET A 712 -2.22 7.79 -5.19
CA MET A 712 -1.90 6.97 -6.37
C MET A 712 -0.50 7.28 -6.93
N SER A 713 0.57 6.86 -6.23
CA SER A 713 1.98 7.07 -6.61
C SER A 713 2.32 6.72 -8.07
N SER A 714 1.62 5.75 -8.68
CA SER A 714 1.78 5.38 -10.10
C SER A 714 1.58 6.53 -11.10
N THR A 715 0.88 7.60 -10.70
CA THR A 715 0.69 8.82 -11.49
C THR A 715 1.89 9.77 -11.48
N THR A 716 2.94 9.47 -10.70
CA THR A 716 4.17 10.28 -10.56
C THR A 716 5.41 9.46 -10.93
N ASP A 717 6.47 10.06 -11.48
CA ASP A 717 7.73 9.38 -11.80
C ASP A 717 8.67 9.30 -10.59
N ILE A 718 8.11 8.92 -9.44
CA ILE A 718 8.78 8.91 -8.15
C ILE A 718 9.13 7.47 -7.78
N GLU A 719 10.32 7.28 -7.20
CA GLU A 719 10.83 5.97 -6.78
C GLU A 719 9.96 5.26 -5.71
N PRO A 720 10.11 3.93 -5.54
CA PRO A 720 9.39 3.18 -4.51
C PRO A 720 9.64 3.73 -3.09
N GLU A 721 8.75 3.35 -2.15
CA GLU A 721 8.87 3.71 -0.72
C GLU A 721 10.30 3.48 -0.21
N SER A 722 11.00 4.59 0.09
CA SER A 722 12.35 4.57 0.63
C SER A 722 12.38 3.94 2.02
N TYR A 723 13.45 3.21 2.29
CA TYR A 723 13.66 2.54 3.56
C TYR A 723 13.86 3.55 4.71
N PRO A 724 13.45 3.25 5.96
CA PRO A 724 12.50 2.22 6.34
C PRO A 724 11.07 2.63 5.98
N TYR A 725 10.25 1.67 5.52
CA TYR A 725 8.84 1.88 5.15
C TYR A 725 8.10 2.80 6.15
N PRO A 726 7.81 4.08 5.82
CA PRO A 726 7.37 5.05 6.83
C PRO A 726 6.03 4.67 7.47
N LEU A 727 5.18 3.99 6.70
CA LEU A 727 3.88 3.49 7.12
C LEU A 727 3.94 2.03 7.62
N SER A 728 4.98 1.71 8.39
CA SER A 728 5.13 0.44 9.12
C SER A 728 5.20 0.62 10.65
N GLN A 729 5.53 1.81 11.15
CA GLN A 729 5.74 2.08 12.58
C GLN A 729 4.83 3.20 13.09
N MET A 730 3.60 2.85 13.48
CA MET A 730 2.58 3.78 14.01
C MET A 730 2.40 3.56 15.53
N LYS A 731 3.33 4.11 16.32
CA LYS A 731 3.37 3.95 17.79
C LYS A 731 2.50 4.98 18.53
N TYR A 732 2.59 6.25 18.12
CA TYR A 732 1.98 7.40 18.78
C TYR A 732 0.80 7.96 17.95
N PRO A 733 -0.24 8.52 18.59
CA PRO A 733 -1.26 9.30 17.90
C PRO A 733 -0.70 10.65 17.43
N THR A 734 -1.34 11.24 16.43
CA THR A 734 -1.04 12.59 15.91
C THR A 734 -2.06 13.62 16.40
N GLU A 735 -1.85 14.89 16.02
CA GLU A 735 -2.87 15.94 16.16
C GLU A 735 -2.78 16.88 14.96
N LEU A 736 -3.90 17.20 14.30
CA LEU A 736 -3.94 18.14 13.19
C LEU A 736 -4.25 19.55 13.73
N LEU A 737 -3.30 20.47 13.60
CA LEU A 737 -3.42 21.87 13.99
C LEU A 737 -3.54 22.77 12.75
N PRO A 738 -4.05 24.01 12.88
CA PRO A 738 -4.03 25.00 11.80
C PRO A 738 -2.61 25.26 11.23
N GLU A 739 -1.57 25.07 12.05
CA GLU A 739 -0.17 25.28 11.71
C GLU A 739 0.53 24.05 11.11
N GLY A 740 -0.09 22.85 11.11
CA GLY A 740 0.56 21.62 10.62
C GLY A 740 0.10 20.33 11.32
N LEU A 741 0.72 19.21 10.95
CA LEU A 741 0.51 17.92 11.64
C LEU A 741 1.52 17.76 12.77
N VAL A 742 1.04 17.54 13.98
CA VAL A 742 1.87 17.15 15.12
C VAL A 742 2.14 15.65 15.09
N VAL A 743 3.42 15.29 15.04
CA VAL A 743 3.96 13.92 15.02
C VAL A 743 4.96 13.72 16.16
N ARG A 744 5.29 12.46 16.48
CA ARG A 744 6.33 12.10 17.46
C ARG A 744 7.38 11.19 16.85
N TYR A 745 8.60 11.71 16.72
CA TYR A 745 9.75 11.03 16.12
C TYR A 745 11.06 11.48 16.79
N PRO A 746 12.10 10.62 16.83
CA PRO A 746 13.46 11.09 17.10
C PRO A 746 13.93 12.12 16.06
N GLY A 747 14.91 12.93 16.43
CA GLY A 747 15.56 13.84 15.52
C GLY A 747 16.95 14.27 16.01
N ILE A 748 17.57 15.13 15.21
CA ILE A 748 18.90 15.71 15.48
C ILE A 748 18.81 17.21 15.23
N ILE A 749 19.07 18.03 16.25
CA ILE A 749 19.21 19.49 16.09
C ILE A 749 20.61 19.75 15.53
N LEU A 750 20.70 20.53 14.45
CA LEU A 750 21.95 20.82 13.74
C LEU A 750 22.52 22.16 14.20
N HIS A 751 23.60 22.10 14.99
CA HIS A 751 24.36 23.26 15.45
C HIS A 751 25.43 23.59 14.43
N CYS A 752 25.33 24.76 13.79
CA CYS A 752 26.29 25.24 12.80
C CYS A 752 26.55 26.75 12.94
N THR A 753 27.78 27.19 12.67
CA THR A 753 28.19 28.60 12.66
C THR A 753 27.83 29.33 11.37
N ARG A 754 27.74 28.60 10.24
CA ARG A 754 27.50 29.14 8.89
C ARG A 754 26.60 28.20 8.09
N PRO A 755 25.26 28.22 8.27
CA PRO A 755 24.36 27.29 7.59
C PRO A 755 24.48 27.27 6.07
N GLU A 756 24.90 28.39 5.47
CA GLU A 756 25.19 28.51 4.05
C GLU A 756 26.26 27.53 3.53
N THR A 757 27.18 27.03 4.37
CA THR A 757 28.25 26.12 3.90
C THR A 757 27.74 24.74 3.52
N PHE A 758 26.76 24.20 4.26
CA PHE A 758 26.07 22.96 3.87
C PHE A 758 24.93 23.24 2.90
N LEU A 759 24.14 24.31 3.11
CA LEU A 759 22.99 24.64 2.26
C LEU A 759 23.34 25.00 0.80
N ALA A 760 24.57 25.44 0.49
CA ALA A 760 24.96 25.92 -0.84
C ALA A 760 25.64 24.87 -1.76
N GLN A 761 25.69 23.58 -1.39
CA GLN A 761 26.25 22.52 -2.24
C GLN A 761 25.34 22.21 -3.46
N LYS A 762 25.41 23.05 -4.50
CA LYS A 762 24.50 22.99 -5.66
C LYS A 762 24.87 21.98 -6.75
N GLU A 763 26.14 21.90 -7.15
CA GLU A 763 26.50 21.35 -8.48
C GLU A 763 26.81 19.85 -8.50
N GLU A 764 27.38 19.27 -7.42
CA GLU A 764 27.74 17.84 -7.37
C GLU A 764 26.90 17.00 -6.39
N GLY A 765 25.97 17.63 -5.66
CA GLY A 765 25.01 16.96 -4.78
C GLY A 765 25.25 17.19 -3.27
N PHE A 766 24.14 17.25 -2.54
CA PHE A 766 24.10 17.55 -1.11
C PHE A 766 24.64 16.36 -0.29
N THR A 767 25.87 16.49 0.20
CA THR A 767 26.56 15.40 0.92
C THR A 767 27.41 15.96 2.06
N PHE A 768 27.06 15.60 3.31
CA PHE A 768 27.76 16.09 4.49
C PHE A 768 27.75 15.09 5.64
N ASP A 769 28.81 15.13 6.45
CA ASP A 769 29.02 14.29 7.62
C ASP A 769 28.96 15.15 8.90
N PHE A 770 28.41 14.60 9.99
CA PHE A 770 28.48 15.23 11.32
C PHE A 770 28.51 14.20 12.46
N PRO A 771 29.17 14.53 13.60
CA PRO A 771 29.14 13.73 14.82
C PRO A 771 27.92 14.05 15.69
N VAL A 772 27.50 13.09 16.53
CA VAL A 772 26.45 13.31 17.55
C VAL A 772 26.89 13.04 19.00
N ASP A 773 28.08 12.47 19.23
CA ASP A 773 28.59 12.15 20.57
C ASP A 773 29.84 12.94 20.96
N ARG A 774 30.08 13.06 22.27
CA ARG A 774 31.22 13.80 22.84
C ARG A 774 32.59 13.18 22.54
N GLY A 775 32.64 11.91 22.11
CA GLY A 775 33.87 11.21 21.76
C GLY A 775 34.12 11.13 20.26
N PHE A 776 33.24 11.66 19.41
CA PHE A 776 33.33 11.61 17.94
C PHE A 776 33.42 10.16 17.38
N ASN A 777 32.68 9.25 18.00
CA ASN A 777 32.56 7.83 17.61
C ASN A 777 31.32 7.56 16.75
N GLU A 778 30.21 8.26 17.01
CA GLU A 778 28.95 8.10 16.29
C GLU A 778 28.76 9.27 15.31
N TRP A 779 28.95 8.95 14.02
CA TRP A 779 28.82 9.87 12.90
C TRP A 779 27.62 9.49 12.03
N TYR A 780 27.02 10.50 11.40
CA TYR A 780 26.01 10.31 10.38
C TYR A 780 26.44 11.01 9.09
N THR A 781 26.29 10.29 7.98
CA THR A 781 26.39 10.84 6.62
C THR A 781 24.99 11.10 6.11
N VAL A 782 24.73 12.31 5.65
CA VAL A 782 23.53 12.68 4.89
C VAL A 782 23.90 12.81 3.42
N GLY A 783 23.08 12.20 2.54
CA GLY A 783 23.22 12.25 1.09
C GLY A 783 21.88 12.54 0.40
N LYS A 784 21.94 13.21 -0.75
CA LYS A 784 20.79 13.63 -1.57
C LYS A 784 19.82 12.47 -1.86
N HIS A 785 18.51 12.71 -1.75
CA HIS A 785 17.49 11.71 -2.13
C HIS A 785 17.27 11.64 -3.65
N PHE A 786 17.20 12.80 -4.33
CA PHE A 786 16.96 12.83 -5.77
C PHE A 786 17.49 14.11 -6.45
N GLU A 787 17.66 14.08 -7.76
CA GLU A 787 17.76 15.30 -8.57
C GLU A 787 16.38 15.91 -8.79
N ARG A 788 16.15 17.12 -8.27
CA ARG A 788 14.98 17.92 -8.62
C ARG A 788 15.38 19.37 -8.89
N VAL A 789 14.63 20.03 -9.78
CA VAL A 789 14.85 21.44 -10.16
C VAL A 789 14.81 22.33 -8.91
N GLU A 790 15.74 23.28 -8.85
CA GLU A 790 16.09 23.99 -7.62
C GLU A 790 14.91 24.72 -6.95
N PRO A 791 14.86 24.77 -5.60
CA PRO A 791 14.26 25.90 -4.91
C PRO A 791 15.13 27.15 -5.17
N ASP A 792 14.49 28.29 -5.48
CA ASP A 792 15.23 29.53 -5.71
C ASP A 792 15.94 29.98 -4.42
N ALA A 793 17.28 29.85 -4.42
CA ALA A 793 18.12 30.06 -3.23
C ALA A 793 18.09 31.51 -2.70
N THR A 794 17.48 32.45 -3.44
CA THR A 794 17.23 33.82 -2.97
C THR A 794 16.21 33.89 -1.82
N GLU A 795 15.35 32.90 -1.62
CA GLU A 795 14.36 32.96 -0.53
C GLU A 795 14.95 32.66 0.86
N ILE A 796 15.98 31.81 0.96
CA ILE A 796 16.52 31.31 2.25
C ILE A 796 17.41 32.36 2.92
N THR A 797 18.13 33.17 2.15
CA THR A 797 19.21 34.06 2.64
C THR A 797 18.74 35.40 3.22
N GLU A 798 17.45 35.75 3.11
CA GLU A 798 16.91 37.04 3.60
C GLU A 798 16.20 36.97 4.97
N ALA A 799 15.97 35.77 5.52
CA ALA A 799 15.20 35.55 6.74
C ALA A 799 16.01 35.83 8.04
N LYS A 800 16.18 37.11 8.40
CA LYS A 800 16.86 37.53 9.66
C LYS A 800 16.02 37.33 10.93
N GLN A 801 15.78 36.07 11.29
CA GLN A 801 15.46 35.65 12.66
C GLN A 801 16.34 34.43 13.02
N THR A 802 16.35 33.99 14.28
CA THR A 802 17.21 32.87 14.73
C THR A 802 16.67 31.53 14.22
N LEU A 803 17.08 31.16 13.01
CA LEU A 803 16.77 29.86 12.41
C LEU A 803 17.59 28.76 13.09
N TRP A 804 16.95 27.64 13.41
CA TRP A 804 17.61 26.39 13.76
C TRP A 804 17.26 25.34 12.72
N PHE A 805 18.24 24.54 12.30
CA PHE A 805 18.02 23.42 11.40
C PHE A 805 17.92 22.14 12.22
N ALA A 806 17.06 21.22 11.80
CA ALA A 806 16.94 19.92 12.41
C ALA A 806 16.71 18.82 11.36
N ILE A 807 16.98 17.59 11.79
CA ILE A 807 16.73 16.36 11.06
C ILE A 807 15.62 15.62 11.80
N ILE A 808 14.51 15.31 11.15
CA ILE A 808 13.53 14.36 11.68
C ILE A 808 13.92 12.96 11.19
N LEU A 809 14.10 12.02 12.13
CA LEU A 809 14.51 10.65 11.86
C LEU A 809 13.30 9.70 11.87
N SER A 810 13.23 8.82 10.89
CA SER A 810 12.18 7.80 10.80
C SER A 810 12.29 6.71 11.87
N ARG A 811 13.50 6.47 12.44
CA ARG A 811 13.78 5.54 13.54
C ARG A 811 14.88 6.06 14.48
N PRO A 812 14.94 5.62 15.75
CA PRO A 812 16.09 5.90 16.62
C PRO A 812 17.34 5.19 16.09
N GLN A 813 18.44 5.93 15.93
CA GLN A 813 19.73 5.48 15.39
C GLN A 813 19.64 4.76 14.02
N PRO A 814 19.68 5.53 12.91
CA PRO A 814 19.83 4.97 11.56
C PRO A 814 20.95 3.92 11.45
N ARG A 815 20.72 2.89 10.63
CA ARG A 815 21.71 1.84 10.34
C ARG A 815 22.91 2.38 9.55
N GLU A 816 23.97 1.57 9.51
CA GLU A 816 25.05 1.73 8.52
C GLU A 816 24.55 1.44 7.09
N ARG A 817 23.65 0.46 6.93
CA ARG A 817 22.86 0.19 5.72
C ARG A 817 21.58 -0.63 5.99
N PRO A 818 20.59 -0.62 5.07
CA PRO A 818 20.47 0.33 3.96
C PRO A 818 20.16 1.74 4.48
N ASP A 819 20.45 2.75 3.67
CA ASP A 819 20.32 4.17 4.03
C ASP A 819 18.86 4.54 4.34
N GLU A 820 18.63 5.27 5.42
CA GLU A 820 17.28 5.56 5.95
C GLU A 820 16.75 6.92 5.49
N ILE A 821 15.43 7.04 5.32
CA ILE A 821 14.78 8.30 4.96
C ILE A 821 14.74 9.26 6.17
N GLY A 822 15.20 10.49 5.94
CA GLY A 822 15.13 11.62 6.87
C GLY A 822 14.56 12.88 6.20
N LEU A 823 14.16 13.85 7.02
CA LEU A 823 13.70 15.17 6.58
C LEU A 823 14.63 16.25 7.11
N LEU A 824 15.09 17.14 6.23
CA LEU A 824 15.72 18.40 6.65
C LEU A 824 14.60 19.40 6.95
N VAL A 825 14.58 19.98 8.15
CA VAL A 825 13.55 20.94 8.55
C VAL A 825 14.13 22.25 9.11
N GLU A 826 13.48 23.35 8.74
CA GLU A 826 13.65 24.69 9.30
C GLU A 826 12.77 24.78 10.56
N VAL A 827 13.35 24.88 11.75
CA VAL A 827 12.62 25.12 13.00
C VAL A 827 12.49 26.63 13.20
N TYR A 828 11.25 27.13 13.16
CA TYR A 828 10.94 28.57 13.21
C TYR A 828 10.23 29.01 14.50
N ASN A 829 9.71 28.08 15.30
CA ASN A 829 9.09 28.35 16.60
C ASN A 829 9.12 27.12 17.51
N VAL A 830 9.17 27.32 18.83
CA VAL A 830 9.09 26.25 19.84
C VAL A 830 8.09 26.66 20.92
N ALA A 831 7.08 25.83 21.18
CA ALA A 831 6.08 26.08 22.23
C ALA A 831 6.09 24.96 23.28
N ARG A 832 5.80 25.28 24.54
CA ARG A 832 5.64 24.30 25.62
C ARG A 832 4.17 23.93 25.82
N ARG A 833 3.86 22.63 25.87
CA ARG A 833 2.54 22.09 26.20
C ARG A 833 2.57 21.51 27.61
N GLN A 834 1.74 22.07 28.48
CA GLN A 834 1.45 21.46 29.78
C GLN A 834 0.34 20.42 29.59
N ASN A 835 0.62 19.15 29.88
CA ASN A 835 -0.37 18.08 29.87
C ASN A 835 -0.91 17.89 31.30
N GLU A 836 -2.23 17.98 31.50
CA GLU A 836 -2.87 17.66 32.78
C GLU A 836 -2.74 16.16 33.10
N GLY A 837 -1.65 15.77 33.74
CA GLY A 837 -1.39 14.40 34.20
C GLY A 837 0.03 13.87 33.95
N GLU A 838 0.83 14.52 33.11
CA GLU A 838 2.24 14.16 32.89
C GLU A 838 3.17 15.14 33.63
N SER A 839 4.20 14.63 34.31
CA SER A 839 5.10 15.44 35.15
C SER A 839 6.24 16.13 34.40
N GLN A 840 6.10 16.31 33.09
CA GLN A 840 7.09 16.96 32.21
C GLN A 840 6.35 17.82 31.17
N ASP A 841 6.75 19.09 31.05
CA ASP A 841 6.33 19.94 29.94
C ASP A 841 6.99 19.43 28.65
N HIS A 842 6.20 19.18 27.59
CA HIS A 842 6.73 18.80 26.29
C HIS A 842 6.93 20.04 25.41
N GLU A 843 8.10 20.17 24.79
CA GLU A 843 8.33 21.17 23.76
C GLU A 843 7.89 20.65 22.39
N ILE A 844 7.13 21.47 21.64
CA ILE A 844 6.67 21.20 20.28
C ILE A 844 7.45 22.11 19.34
N TYR A 845 8.20 21.50 18.43
CA TYR A 845 9.03 22.19 17.46
C TYR A 845 8.21 22.41 16.18
N PHE A 846 7.87 23.66 15.89
CA PHE A 846 7.16 24.04 14.66
C PHE A 846 8.18 24.19 13.55
N CYS A 847 8.00 23.42 12.49
CA CYS A 847 9.03 23.22 11.50
C CYS A 847 8.50 23.03 10.08
N ARG A 848 9.29 23.52 9.11
CA ARG A 848 8.99 23.50 7.69
C ARG A 848 9.95 22.57 6.97
N ILE A 849 9.46 21.74 6.06
CA ILE A 849 10.31 20.83 5.28
C ILE A 849 11.14 21.66 4.28
N ILE A 850 12.46 21.50 4.35
CA ILE A 850 13.39 22.06 3.37
C ILE A 850 13.55 21.05 2.23
N ASP A 851 13.98 19.84 2.57
CA ASP A 851 14.28 18.75 1.64
C ASP A 851 14.14 17.36 2.31
N ARG A 852 14.23 16.29 1.52
CA ARG A 852 14.27 14.89 1.98
C ARG A 852 15.59 14.26 1.55
N PHE A 853 16.17 13.42 2.40
CA PHE A 853 17.51 12.87 2.18
C PHE A 853 17.61 11.43 2.67
N HIS A 854 18.66 10.74 2.19
CA HIS A 854 19.14 9.51 2.79
C HIS A 854 20.11 9.84 3.92
N ILE A 855 19.97 9.17 5.06
CA ILE A 855 20.88 9.25 6.20
C ILE A 855 21.29 7.84 6.64
N ARG A 856 22.59 7.66 6.83
CA ARG A 856 23.19 6.43 7.33
C ARG A 856 24.17 6.75 8.45
N ARG A 857 24.33 5.85 9.41
CA ARG A 857 25.44 5.90 10.34
C ARG A 857 26.73 5.62 9.57
N SER A 858 27.74 6.47 9.72
CA SER A 858 29.04 6.32 9.10
C SER A 858 30.12 5.98 10.13
N ARG A 859 31.24 5.42 9.66
CA ARG A 859 32.42 5.22 10.48
C ARG A 859 33.16 6.56 10.63
N PRO A 860 33.78 6.87 11.79
CA PRO A 860 34.46 8.13 12.02
C PRO A 860 35.55 8.38 10.98
N ASN A 861 35.32 9.35 10.10
CA ASN A 861 36.19 9.63 8.95
C ASN A 861 37.35 10.56 9.35
N PHE A 862 38.27 10.03 10.16
CA PHE A 862 39.35 10.74 10.88
C PHE A 862 40.26 11.65 10.01
N PHE A 863 40.18 11.57 8.68
CA PHE A 863 41.02 12.36 7.77
C PHE A 863 40.48 13.75 7.42
N ASN A 864 39.17 14.01 7.59
CA ASN A 864 38.63 15.38 7.47
C ASN A 864 38.78 16.11 8.82
N GLY A 865 39.92 16.79 8.97
CA GLY A 865 40.29 17.50 10.20
C GLY A 865 39.32 18.63 10.58
N LEU A 866 39.22 18.88 11.89
CA LEU A 866 38.35 19.88 12.53
C LEU A 866 38.69 21.33 12.12
N THR A 867 38.15 21.79 11.00
CA THR A 867 38.12 23.21 10.60
C THR A 867 37.06 23.99 11.40
N ASP A 868 36.94 25.30 11.16
CA ASP A 868 36.06 26.20 11.93
C ASP A 868 34.58 26.18 11.48
N ASP A 869 34.27 25.56 10.34
CA ASP A 869 32.91 25.41 9.81
C ASP A 869 32.18 24.21 10.40
N ARG A 870 32.11 24.18 11.74
CA ARG A 870 31.65 23.01 12.48
C ARG A 870 30.13 22.85 12.38
N LEU A 871 29.73 21.67 11.92
CA LEU A 871 28.38 21.13 12.05
C LEU A 871 28.41 20.02 13.12
N ILE A 872 27.53 20.09 14.11
CA ILE A 872 27.41 19.11 15.19
C ILE A 872 25.93 18.79 15.40
N GLY A 873 25.61 17.51 15.56
CA GLY A 873 24.25 17.06 15.86
C GLY A 873 23.97 16.89 17.35
N GLU A 874 22.82 17.36 17.82
CA GLU A 874 22.28 17.07 19.16
C GLU A 874 21.03 16.18 19.04
N LEU A 875 21.11 14.96 19.59
CA LEU A 875 19.99 14.00 19.58
C LEU A 875 18.85 14.43 20.50
N THR A 876 17.63 14.48 19.96
CA THR A 876 16.40 14.76 20.75
C THR A 876 15.94 13.52 21.55
N SER A 877 14.84 13.63 22.30
CA SER A 877 14.17 12.42 22.80
C SER A 877 13.69 11.54 21.62
N VAL A 878 13.51 10.24 21.89
CA VAL A 878 13.07 9.24 20.90
C VAL A 878 11.61 9.40 20.43
N ASP A 879 10.92 10.41 20.94
CA ASP A 879 9.49 10.66 20.79
C ASP A 879 9.15 12.16 20.82
N GLN A 880 10.13 12.99 20.46
CA GLN A 880 10.07 14.44 20.37
C GLN A 880 8.89 14.87 19.48
N HIS A 881 8.18 15.92 19.91
CA HIS A 881 7.03 16.47 19.19
C HIS A 881 7.48 17.46 18.10
N TRP A 882 7.03 17.23 16.87
CA TRP A 882 7.26 18.10 15.73
C TRP A 882 5.91 18.49 15.13
N CYS A 883 5.65 19.77 14.93
CA CYS A 883 4.53 20.25 14.11
C CYS A 883 5.07 20.57 12.71
N VAL A 884 4.61 19.86 11.69
CA VAL A 884 5.22 19.84 10.35
C VAL A 884 4.30 20.46 9.30
N ASP A 885 4.81 21.43 8.52
CA ASP A 885 4.13 21.98 7.33
C ASP A 885 5.12 22.38 6.22
N ASP A 886 5.00 21.78 5.02
CA ASP A 886 5.79 22.13 3.80
C ASP A 886 5.15 23.29 3.02
N TYR A 887 4.29 24.10 3.64
CA TYR A 887 3.67 25.23 2.95
C TYR A 887 4.74 26.30 2.64
N LYS A 888 4.97 26.52 1.34
CA LYS A 888 5.87 27.57 0.84
C LYS A 888 5.00 28.76 0.40
N PRO A 889 4.81 29.79 1.24
CA PRO A 889 3.99 30.96 0.89
C PRO A 889 4.68 31.78 -0.21
N CYS A 890 4.08 31.83 -1.40
CA CYS A 890 4.56 32.66 -2.51
C CYS A 890 4.69 34.14 -2.06
N ARG A 891 5.87 34.75 -2.23
CA ARG A 891 6.20 36.12 -1.79
C ARG A 891 5.17 37.18 -2.22
N ASP A 892 4.66 37.11 -3.45
CA ASP A 892 3.64 38.05 -3.93
C ASP A 892 2.30 37.89 -3.20
N ARG A 893 1.98 36.68 -2.74
CA ARG A 893 0.78 36.39 -1.97
C ARG A 893 0.92 36.82 -0.51
N ILE A 894 2.11 36.72 0.08
CA ILE A 894 2.41 37.34 1.39
C ILE A 894 2.18 38.84 1.30
N ARG A 895 2.81 39.51 0.32
CA ARG A 895 2.64 40.95 0.09
C ARG A 895 1.18 41.34 -0.11
N ALA A 896 0.44 40.59 -0.93
CA ALA A 896 -1.00 40.84 -1.15
C ALA A 896 -1.81 40.71 0.15
N GLU A 897 -1.56 39.68 0.96
CA GLU A 897 -2.22 39.48 2.26
C GLU A 897 -1.80 40.51 3.31
N GLU A 898 -0.54 40.95 3.34
CA GLU A 898 -0.05 42.00 4.24
C GLU A 898 -0.63 43.36 3.84
N ASP A 899 -0.66 43.68 2.55
CA ASP A 899 -1.35 44.86 2.02
C ASP A 899 -2.86 44.79 2.28
N GLU A 900 -3.48 43.62 2.23
CA GLU A 900 -4.90 43.45 2.56
C GLU A 900 -5.17 43.59 4.07
N LYS A 901 -4.37 42.95 4.93
CA LYS A 901 -4.41 43.12 6.39
C LYS A 901 -4.14 44.58 6.77
N SER A 902 -3.22 45.26 6.10
CA SER A 902 -2.92 46.69 6.25
C SER A 902 -4.06 47.57 5.77
N ARG A 903 -4.64 47.32 4.59
CA ARG A 903 -5.84 48.02 4.08
C ARG A 903 -7.04 47.84 5.00
N ASN A 904 -7.29 46.63 5.50
CA ASN A 904 -8.38 46.34 6.43
C ASN A 904 -8.15 46.97 7.81
N ALA A 905 -6.92 46.97 8.34
CA ALA A 905 -6.56 47.70 9.55
C ALA A 905 -6.68 49.23 9.39
N GLN A 906 -6.34 49.78 8.22
CA GLN A 906 -6.59 51.18 7.89
C GLN A 906 -8.09 51.48 7.73
N ALA A 907 -8.87 50.59 7.14
CA ALA A 907 -10.32 50.72 7.01
C ALA A 907 -11.00 50.73 8.38
N LEU A 908 -10.64 49.80 9.28
CA LEU A 908 -11.10 49.79 10.67
C LEU A 908 -10.71 51.06 11.43
N LYS A 909 -9.45 51.53 11.31
CA LYS A 909 -9.00 52.79 11.91
C LYS A 909 -9.75 54.02 11.34
N ARG A 910 -10.07 54.02 10.04
CA ARG A 910 -10.88 55.08 9.40
C ARG A 910 -12.34 55.02 9.84
N ALA A 911 -12.95 53.84 9.93
CA ALA A 911 -14.31 53.64 10.41
C ALA A 911 -14.48 54.08 11.88
N ALA A 912 -13.57 53.68 12.76
CA ALA A 912 -13.55 54.13 14.16
C ALA A 912 -13.40 55.66 14.27
N LYS A 913 -12.53 56.28 13.43
CA LYS A 913 -12.33 57.73 13.40
C LYS A 913 -13.47 58.51 12.72
N LEU A 914 -14.34 57.84 11.96
CA LEU A 914 -15.61 58.38 11.48
C LEU A 914 -16.68 58.31 12.57
N ALA A 915 -16.79 57.17 13.25
CA ALA A 915 -17.70 56.96 14.37
C ALA A 915 -17.40 57.89 15.56
N SER A 916 -16.13 58.25 15.80
CA SER A 916 -15.77 59.26 16.81
C SER A 916 -15.98 60.72 16.35
N ARG A 917 -16.49 60.95 15.13
CA ARG A 917 -16.75 62.29 14.56
C ARG A 917 -18.23 62.52 14.25
N LYS A 918 -18.96 61.49 13.86
CA LYS A 918 -20.43 61.48 13.89
C LYS A 918 -20.88 60.85 15.20
N GLY A 919 -21.03 61.68 16.23
CA GLY A 919 -21.71 61.28 17.45
C GLY A 919 -23.21 61.17 17.20
N ASP A 920 -23.66 60.10 16.52
CA ASP A 920 -25.01 59.56 16.65
C ASP A 920 -25.16 58.16 16.02
N ASP A 921 -26.17 57.45 16.51
CA ASP A 921 -26.72 56.15 16.07
C ASP A 921 -25.78 54.91 16.07
N LYS A 922 -25.92 54.09 17.12
CA LYS A 922 -25.21 52.81 17.31
C LYS A 922 -25.69 51.69 16.35
N SER A 923 -26.83 51.84 15.67
CA SER A 923 -27.43 50.76 14.86
C SER A 923 -26.62 50.44 13.59
N ILE A 924 -25.96 51.44 13.01
CA ILE A 924 -25.23 51.32 11.74
C ILE A 924 -23.93 50.49 11.91
N LEU A 925 -23.27 50.62 13.07
CA LEU A 925 -22.04 49.88 13.39
C LEU A 925 -22.26 48.36 13.41
N ALA A 926 -23.40 47.88 13.92
CA ALA A 926 -23.72 46.45 13.96
C ALA A 926 -23.83 45.83 12.56
N ARG A 927 -24.51 46.52 11.62
CA ARG A 927 -24.61 46.09 10.22
C ARG A 927 -23.25 46.16 9.50
N GLY A 928 -22.43 47.17 9.79
CA GLY A 928 -21.07 47.27 9.25
C GLY A 928 -20.18 46.10 9.65
N MET A 929 -20.22 45.67 10.92
CA MET A 929 -19.44 44.52 11.39
C MET A 929 -19.92 43.19 10.81
N GLN A 930 -21.23 42.99 10.64
CA GLN A 930 -21.76 41.77 9.99
C GLN A 930 -21.29 41.63 8.53
N GLY A 931 -21.26 42.73 7.76
CA GLY A 931 -20.78 42.70 6.37
C GLY A 931 -19.29 42.36 6.23
N ILE A 932 -18.46 42.76 7.20
CA ILE A 932 -17.03 42.42 7.21
C ILE A 932 -16.83 40.94 7.59
N LEU A 933 -17.57 40.43 8.59
CA LEU A 933 -17.50 39.02 9.00
C LEU A 933 -17.91 38.04 7.88
N SER A 934 -18.85 38.43 7.00
CA SER A 934 -19.19 37.60 5.82
C SER A 934 -18.09 37.54 4.76
N LEU A 935 -17.14 38.46 4.75
CA LEU A 935 -16.01 38.46 3.81
C LEU A 935 -14.78 37.72 4.36
N THR A 936 -14.63 37.61 5.69
CA THR A 936 -13.50 36.92 6.33
C THR A 936 -13.71 35.43 6.57
N GLY A 937 -14.82 34.85 6.09
CA GLY A 937 -15.05 33.40 6.05
C GLY A 937 -15.19 32.66 7.39
N GLN A 938 -15.27 33.38 8.51
CA GLN A 938 -15.44 32.78 9.85
C GLN A 938 -16.92 32.69 10.23
N ALA A 939 -17.43 31.46 10.36
CA ALA A 939 -18.76 31.23 10.93
C ALA A 939 -18.75 31.53 12.45
N PRO A 940 -19.74 32.27 12.99
CA PRO A 940 -19.78 32.59 14.41
C PRO A 940 -20.16 31.36 15.26
N LEU A 941 -19.29 30.98 16.19
CA LEU A 941 -19.64 30.04 17.26
C LEU A 941 -20.68 30.68 18.19
N ALA A 942 -21.88 30.09 18.25
CA ALA A 942 -22.92 30.52 19.17
C ALA A 942 -22.61 30.03 20.60
N ILE A 943 -22.14 30.94 21.46
CA ILE A 943 -21.99 30.70 22.90
C ILE A 943 -23.25 31.26 23.60
N PRO A 944 -23.94 30.48 24.47
CA PRO A 944 -25.11 30.97 25.20
C PRO A 944 -24.73 32.07 26.19
N ALA A 945 -25.53 33.13 26.26
CA ALA A 945 -25.24 34.30 27.08
C ALA A 945 -25.67 34.10 28.55
N SER A 946 -24.71 34.16 29.48
CA SER A 946 -25.00 34.43 30.89
C SER A 946 -25.34 35.92 31.06
N PRO A 947 -26.44 36.29 31.76
CA PRO A 947 -26.82 37.68 31.95
C PRO A 947 -25.87 38.41 32.89
N ARG A 948 -25.55 39.68 32.58
CA ARG A 948 -24.86 40.59 33.50
C ARG A 948 -25.85 41.42 34.30
N LEU A 949 -25.44 41.76 35.52
CA LEU A 949 -26.05 42.77 36.37
C LEU A 949 -26.14 44.14 35.68
N ALA A 950 -27.19 44.88 36.00
CA ALA A 950 -27.23 46.34 35.91
C ALA A 950 -27.95 46.89 37.14
N GLU A 951 -27.28 47.78 37.87
CA GLU A 951 -27.91 48.68 38.84
C GLU A 951 -28.67 49.79 38.03
N MET A 952 -29.55 50.64 38.59
CA MET A 952 -29.62 51.18 39.96
C MET A 952 -30.99 51.84 40.24
N SER A 953 -31.24 52.23 41.49
CA SER A 953 -32.30 53.14 41.99
C SER A 953 -33.74 52.59 42.16
N GLY A 954 -34.54 53.24 43.01
CA GLY A 954 -36.01 53.04 43.13
C GLY A 954 -36.51 52.38 44.43
N GLY A 955 -36.43 53.07 45.57
CA GLY A 955 -36.61 52.47 46.91
C GLY A 955 -38.02 52.08 47.39
N GLY A 956 -38.03 51.23 48.44
CA GLY A 956 -39.11 51.06 49.43
C GLY A 956 -40.07 49.88 49.22
N GLY A 957 -40.58 49.26 50.30
CA GLY A 957 -41.69 48.28 50.17
C GLY A 957 -41.90 47.12 51.16
N LYS A 958 -41.36 47.16 52.41
CA LYS A 958 -41.70 46.31 53.59
C LYS A 958 -42.61 45.05 53.44
N GLY A 959 -42.10 43.88 53.84
CA GLY A 959 -42.87 42.70 54.31
C GLY A 959 -41.95 41.48 54.42
N LYS A 960 -41.57 40.90 55.57
CA LYS A 960 -42.35 40.25 56.66
C LYS A 960 -43.22 39.09 56.16
N GLU A 961 -43.21 37.89 56.78
CA GLU A 961 -42.67 37.47 58.09
C GLU A 961 -42.49 35.94 58.22
N LEU A 962 -41.57 35.49 59.11
CA LEU A 962 -41.60 34.22 59.91
C LEU A 962 -41.59 32.85 59.15
N ALA A 963 -41.08 31.73 59.69
CA ALA A 963 -40.29 31.48 60.91
C ALA A 963 -39.44 30.19 60.82
N VAL A 964 -38.20 30.27 61.34
CA VAL A 964 -37.52 29.33 62.27
C VAL A 964 -37.15 27.88 61.82
N PRO A 965 -36.01 27.30 62.29
CA PRO A 965 -35.36 26.12 61.68
C PRO A 965 -35.02 24.99 62.70
N VAL A 966 -33.94 24.21 62.43
CA VAL A 966 -33.10 23.37 63.35
C VAL A 966 -33.34 21.85 63.39
N ARG A 967 -32.48 21.11 62.66
CA ARG A 967 -31.44 20.13 63.13
C ARG A 967 -31.83 18.90 63.99
N ARG A 968 -31.05 17.80 63.82
CA ARG A 968 -31.10 16.48 64.51
C ARG A 968 -32.24 15.55 64.00
N GLU A 969 -32.26 14.23 64.27
CA GLU A 969 -31.51 13.41 65.26
C GLU A 969 -31.08 12.01 64.73
N THR A 970 -30.88 11.01 65.62
CA THR A 970 -30.22 9.71 65.37
C THR A 970 -31.14 8.49 65.57
N SER A 971 -30.70 7.30 65.12
CA SER A 971 -30.93 5.93 65.69
C SER A 971 -31.13 4.84 64.61
N SER A 972 -31.60 3.64 64.98
CA SER A 972 -31.02 2.38 64.48
C SER A 972 -31.98 1.18 64.31
N SER A 973 -31.47 0.17 63.57
CA SER A 973 -31.71 -1.29 63.69
C SER A 973 -33.12 -1.88 63.46
N THR A 974 -33.24 -2.87 62.55
CA THR A 974 -33.59 -4.30 62.83
C THR A 974 -33.75 -5.13 61.53
N GLY A 975 -33.64 -6.46 61.63
CA GLY A 975 -34.13 -7.46 60.63
C GLY A 975 -35.30 -8.28 61.23
N PRO A 976 -35.87 -9.31 60.54
CA PRO A 976 -35.17 -10.59 60.37
C PRO A 976 -35.63 -11.52 59.18
N ALA A 977 -35.09 -12.76 59.18
CA ALA A 977 -35.68 -14.04 58.68
C ALA A 977 -35.58 -14.47 57.19
N GLY A 978 -35.42 -15.80 57.01
CA GLY A 978 -35.65 -16.62 55.78
C GLY A 978 -36.65 -17.75 56.10
N PRO A 979 -36.59 -19.00 55.53
CA PRO A 979 -35.62 -19.61 54.60
C PRO A 979 -36.30 -20.44 53.44
N SER A 980 -35.61 -21.45 52.86
CA SER A 980 -36.13 -22.63 52.11
C SER A 980 -36.72 -22.45 50.67
N SER A 981 -36.76 -23.43 49.75
CA SER A 981 -35.94 -24.64 49.51
C SER A 981 -36.24 -25.38 48.16
N VAL A 982 -35.19 -25.75 47.41
CA VAL A 982 -34.96 -27.04 46.67
C VAL A 982 -35.97 -27.57 45.62
N HIS A 983 -35.52 -27.67 44.35
CA HIS A 983 -35.37 -28.87 43.47
C HIS A 983 -34.94 -28.34 42.06
N GLU A 984 -33.84 -28.80 41.45
CA GLU A 984 -33.68 -30.01 40.59
C GLU A 984 -34.56 -29.98 39.33
N GLU A 985 -34.07 -30.26 38.11
CA GLU A 985 -32.86 -30.97 37.64
C GLU A 985 -32.16 -30.15 36.49
N ASN A 986 -31.14 -30.57 35.70
CA ASN A 986 -30.51 -31.88 35.43
C ASN A 986 -28.99 -31.76 35.05
N THR A 987 -28.45 -32.88 34.57
CA THR A 987 -27.10 -33.36 34.21
C THR A 987 -26.63 -33.10 32.74
N PRO A 988 -25.44 -33.59 32.26
CA PRO A 988 -24.27 -34.20 32.94
C PRO A 988 -22.82 -33.78 32.49
N PHE A 989 -21.85 -34.12 33.35
CA PHE A 989 -20.43 -34.55 33.12
C PHE A 989 -19.43 -33.73 32.26
N GLY A 990 -18.15 -33.60 32.67
CA GLY A 990 -17.52 -33.83 33.99
C GLY A 990 -16.08 -34.38 34.00
N LYS A 991 -15.32 -34.02 35.06
CA LYS A 991 -13.92 -34.39 35.43
C LYS A 991 -12.82 -33.59 34.69
N MET A 992 -11.69 -33.22 35.33
CA MET A 992 -11.18 -33.55 36.67
C MET A 992 -10.41 -32.40 37.37
N ALA A 993 -10.23 -32.51 38.69
CA ALA A 993 -9.57 -31.55 39.61
C ALA A 993 -8.07 -31.31 39.29
N ARG A 994 -7.48 -30.11 39.45
CA ARG A 994 -7.20 -29.31 40.68
C ARG A 994 -6.24 -29.97 41.69
N SER A 995 -5.10 -29.31 41.98
CA SER A 995 -4.27 -29.50 43.17
C SER A 995 -3.45 -28.23 43.49
N LEU A 996 -3.39 -27.85 44.78
CA LEU A 996 -2.47 -26.93 45.49
C LEU A 996 -1.94 -25.68 44.74
N THR A 997 -2.34 -24.42 45.01
CA THR A 997 -2.25 -23.58 46.24
C THR A 997 -0.82 -23.32 46.76
N GLY A 998 -0.34 -22.07 46.66
CA GLY A 998 0.92 -21.61 47.27
C GLY A 998 1.19 -20.12 47.03
N THR A 999 1.01 -19.29 48.05
CA THR A 999 1.14 -17.81 48.00
C THR A 999 2.60 -17.35 48.05
N VAL A 1000 2.93 -16.20 47.42
CA VAL A 1000 3.51 -14.98 48.05
C VAL A 1000 3.90 -13.95 47.00
N THR A 1001 3.49 -12.70 47.20
CA THR A 1001 4.00 -11.51 46.52
C THR A 1001 4.99 -10.77 47.43
N GLY A 1002 6.20 -10.46 46.95
CA GLY A 1002 7.21 -9.77 47.77
C GLY A 1002 8.32 -9.13 46.93
N GLN A 1003 8.46 -7.81 47.06
CA GLN A 1003 9.45 -6.97 46.39
C GLN A 1003 10.88 -7.50 46.50
N PHE A 1004 11.67 -7.37 45.42
CA PHE A 1004 13.12 -7.20 45.53
C PHE A 1004 13.58 -6.04 44.66
N ASN A 1005 14.35 -5.14 45.26
CA ASN A 1005 14.91 -3.95 44.64
C ASN A 1005 16.35 -3.80 45.16
N ARG A 1006 17.28 -3.40 44.29
CA ARG A 1006 18.73 -3.29 44.52
C ARG A 1006 19.46 -4.62 44.83
N ILE A 1007 20.24 -5.09 43.87
CA ILE A 1007 21.49 -5.81 44.12
C ILE A 1007 22.62 -4.92 43.61
N ALA A 1008 23.65 -4.73 44.42
CA ALA A 1008 24.88 -4.05 44.03
C ALA A 1008 26.09 -4.75 44.67
N THR A 1009 27.16 -4.88 43.88
CA THR A 1009 28.55 -5.22 44.30
C THR A 1009 28.84 -6.57 44.99
N LEU A 1010 29.77 -7.31 44.35
CA LEU A 1010 30.82 -8.18 44.92
C LEU A 1010 30.35 -9.47 45.65
N ALA A 1011 30.56 -10.70 45.18
CA ALA A 1011 31.74 -11.39 44.61
C ALA A 1011 32.74 -11.96 45.66
N LYS A 1012 32.76 -13.30 45.79
CA LYS A 1012 33.93 -14.19 46.01
C LYS A 1012 33.49 -15.65 46.22
N GLY A 1013 34.21 -16.60 45.63
CA GLY A 1013 33.97 -18.04 45.80
C GLY A 1013 32.85 -18.58 44.88
N HIS A 1014 33.03 -19.70 44.17
CA HIS A 1014 34.22 -20.56 44.09
C HIS A 1014 34.39 -21.19 42.71
#